data_AF-A0A660QGI7-F1
#
_entry.id   AF-A0A660QGI7-F1
#
_cell.length_a   1.000
_cell.length_b   1.000
_cell.length_c   1.000
_cell.angle_alpha   90.00
_cell.angle_beta   90.00
_cell.angle_gamma   90.00
#
_symmetry.space_group_name_H-M   'P 1'
#
loop_
_entity.id
_entity.type
_entity.pdbx_description
1 polymer ?
#
loop_
_entity_poly.entity_id
_entity_poly.type
_entity_poly.pdbx_seq_one_letter_code
_entity_poly.pdbx_strand_id
1 'polypeptide(L)'
;MKRVVTIFAIIIIAGTLLALNLEDTISIYNAMVSDYESQRFENSFVREISREIKNLTLYRYYKMLIAGSVDRRESTPSIGDYVSALYEVAPTQNEDERLASALFLAYIVSELSDRPITKSCIMKNHAFSEFFSDYRAVVTREAREFFKWLLAYSLNLTDVKPPVEVLRVNEQLPQVDYTFQVPSDLPHLEDLIYFFNTPEIKTVFSESIERAFENIRKDPSRTSAHINREASFVSRDILKPITKFQDQIASQVERQRPTGRFPWWIRYVIYAALAAIFFRKKKLLWILISVIGCFEIFYIFLIYDFTSPIDSMIYGIAIIFGFIFSVFISLRRYIKARNLLNLTVLLAGIAIVILCFVPYVFEASELSMSNFEEFPKSLYYTLLKKDVFESDLSRISTFSRELSSIMYQSLDHTQRTITALVDSVSEVVEEGVIDELTITGRDIYLDFRSDTNFFSHNEFEKRLQSFSALSKDLNWYAIEEKDREKDFKSMANSFLRYLSRAVAYSSSAFRKDMLSYIETTFQQTYPVLNTFLPDVQKVFSQNQELFAKGPNVSALEERTSIAILLSLMLVFVIFVFMPAYTEIAPSALVAVFSVLSWIKHDTLSVFVEYGLPSLNVPFSGTLNPGIFILSIGIFALSVFRLFRKGEEV
;
A
#
# COMPACT_ATOMS: atom_id res chain seq x y z
N MET A 1 39.72 -26.53 15.34
CA MET A 1 39.99 -25.30 14.56
C MET A 1 40.34 -25.56 13.10
N LYS A 2 41.36 -26.38 12.75
CA LYS A 2 41.75 -26.62 11.34
C LYS A 2 40.62 -27.08 10.41
N ARG A 3 39.73 -28.00 10.85
CA ARG A 3 38.57 -28.48 10.06
C ARG A 3 37.51 -27.40 9.79
N VAL A 4 37.27 -26.50 10.74
CA VAL A 4 36.31 -25.40 10.56
C VAL A 4 36.88 -24.36 9.60
N VAL A 5 38.18 -24.08 9.69
CA VAL A 5 38.88 -23.17 8.76
C VAL A 5 38.96 -23.76 7.34
N THR A 6 39.14 -25.08 7.19
CA THR A 6 39.13 -25.72 5.86
C THR A 6 37.73 -25.77 5.25
N ILE A 7 36.69 -26.04 6.04
CA ILE A 7 35.30 -25.97 5.55
C ILE A 7 34.96 -24.53 5.16
N PHE A 8 35.37 -23.53 5.95
CA PHE A 8 35.16 -22.12 5.65
C PHE A 8 35.92 -21.68 4.39
N ALA A 9 37.17 -22.12 4.20
CA ALA A 9 37.96 -21.85 3.01
C ALA A 9 37.42 -22.55 1.75
N ILE A 10 36.90 -23.78 1.86
CA ILE A 10 36.27 -24.49 0.75
C ILE A 10 34.94 -23.81 0.35
N ILE A 11 34.19 -23.27 1.31
CA ILE A 11 32.98 -22.49 1.03
C ILE A 11 33.32 -21.15 0.37
N ILE A 12 34.41 -20.49 0.77
CA ILE A 12 34.87 -19.23 0.15
C ILE A 12 35.35 -19.48 -1.29
N ILE A 13 36.18 -20.50 -1.52
CA ILE A 13 36.71 -20.83 -2.86
C ILE A 13 35.60 -21.33 -3.80
N ALA A 14 34.56 -21.98 -3.27
CA ALA A 14 33.39 -22.37 -4.05
C ALA A 14 32.46 -21.20 -4.40
N GLY A 15 32.51 -20.10 -3.65
CA GLY A 15 31.71 -18.90 -3.89
C GLY A 15 32.26 -17.98 -4.99
N THR A 16 33.54 -18.12 -5.33
CA THR A 16 34.24 -17.31 -6.35
C THR A 16 34.32 -17.98 -7.73
N LEU A 17 33.75 -19.18 -7.88
CA LEU A 17 33.74 -19.99 -9.12
C LEU A 17 32.30 -20.14 -9.68
N LEU A 18 31.44 -19.17 -9.39
CA LEU A 18 30.07 -19.11 -9.89
C LEU A 18 30.01 -17.89 -10.81
N ALA A 19 29.25 -17.99 -11.90
CA ALA A 19 28.97 -16.86 -12.80
C ALA A 19 28.24 -15.73 -12.05
N LEU A 20 27.49 -16.07 -11.00
CA LEU A 20 27.09 -15.16 -9.92
C LEU A 20 28.14 -15.16 -8.82
N ASN A 21 28.93 -14.09 -8.73
CA ASN A 21 29.93 -13.98 -7.67
C ASN A 21 29.24 -13.54 -6.38
N LEU A 22 29.10 -14.50 -5.46
CA LEU A 22 28.46 -14.30 -4.17
C LEU A 22 29.18 -13.25 -3.32
N GLU A 23 30.51 -13.20 -3.39
CA GLU A 23 31.32 -12.25 -2.63
C GLU A 23 31.12 -10.82 -3.17
N ASP A 24 31.13 -10.67 -4.50
CA ASP A 24 30.90 -9.38 -5.15
C ASP A 24 29.48 -8.89 -4.91
N THR A 25 28.46 -9.75 -5.09
CA THR A 25 27.05 -9.44 -4.80
C THR A 25 26.87 -8.93 -3.37
N ILE A 26 27.46 -9.62 -2.39
CA ILE A 26 27.36 -9.23 -0.98
C ILE A 26 28.12 -7.93 -0.72
N SER A 27 29.27 -7.72 -1.35
CA SER A 27 30.03 -6.48 -1.23
C SER A 27 29.24 -5.28 -1.78
N ILE A 28 28.59 -5.44 -2.93
CA ILE A 28 27.72 -4.43 -3.55
C ILE A 28 26.52 -4.16 -2.66
N TYR A 29 25.86 -5.20 -2.15
CA TYR A 29 24.75 -5.07 -1.20
C TYR A 29 25.16 -4.29 0.06
N ASN A 30 26.29 -4.65 0.68
CA ASN A 30 26.77 -3.96 1.89
C ASN A 30 27.14 -2.50 1.60
N ALA A 31 27.70 -2.21 0.42
CA ALA A 31 27.96 -0.84 -0.02
C ALA A 31 26.65 -0.05 -0.19
N MET A 32 25.62 -0.63 -0.81
CA MET A 32 24.29 -0.01 -0.96
C MET A 32 23.63 0.27 0.40
N VAL A 33 23.68 -0.70 1.33
CA VAL A 33 23.16 -0.53 2.70
C VAL A 33 23.92 0.58 3.42
N SER A 34 25.25 0.60 3.35
CA SER A 34 26.05 1.65 3.99
C SER A 34 25.82 3.02 3.37
N ASP A 35 25.65 3.11 2.06
CA ASP A 35 25.35 4.36 1.34
C ASP A 35 23.99 4.93 1.77
N TYR A 36 23.00 4.06 1.93
CA TYR A 36 21.67 4.42 2.42
C TYR A 36 21.69 4.83 3.91
N GLU A 37 22.26 4.02 4.81
CA GLU A 37 22.33 4.33 6.25
C GLU A 37 23.12 5.61 6.54
N SER A 38 24.15 5.90 5.74
CA SER A 38 24.96 7.12 5.87
C SER A 38 24.37 8.34 5.14
N GLN A 39 23.24 8.18 4.45
CA GLN A 39 22.57 9.23 3.66
C GLN A 39 23.48 9.93 2.64
N ARG A 40 24.44 9.20 2.05
CA ARG A 40 25.36 9.76 1.04
C ARG A 40 24.77 9.72 -0.36
N PHE A 41 24.00 8.68 -0.67
CA PHE A 41 23.31 8.48 -1.96
C PHE A 41 24.24 8.56 -3.18
N GLU A 42 25.44 7.99 -3.06
CA GLU A 42 26.44 7.93 -4.15
C GLU A 42 26.02 6.95 -5.25
N ASN A 43 25.42 5.81 -4.88
CA ASN A 43 24.90 4.83 -5.82
C ASN A 43 23.60 5.32 -6.47
N SER A 44 23.52 5.26 -7.81
CA SER A 44 22.38 5.76 -8.58
C SER A 44 21.07 5.04 -8.25
N PHE A 45 21.13 3.73 -8.02
CA PHE A 45 19.96 2.93 -7.63
C PHE A 45 19.49 3.32 -6.22
N VAL A 46 20.41 3.43 -5.25
CA VAL A 46 20.07 3.83 -3.87
C VAL A 46 19.43 5.22 -3.81
N ARG A 47 19.96 6.17 -4.61
CA ARG A 47 19.39 7.53 -4.74
C ARG A 47 17.96 7.50 -5.29
N GLU A 48 17.74 6.71 -6.35
CA GLU A 48 16.43 6.54 -6.97
C GLU A 48 15.43 5.91 -5.99
N ILE A 49 15.82 4.84 -5.31
CA ILE A 49 14.99 4.16 -4.30
C ILE A 49 14.64 5.10 -3.15
N SER A 50 15.59 5.88 -2.64
CA SER A 50 15.33 6.85 -1.57
C SER A 50 14.28 7.90 -1.99
N ARG A 51 14.39 8.42 -3.22
CA ARG A 51 13.41 9.34 -3.78
C ARG A 51 12.04 8.69 -3.94
N GLU A 52 12.00 7.48 -4.48
CA GLU A 52 10.75 6.77 -4.71
C GLU A 52 10.05 6.35 -3.41
N ILE A 53 10.78 6.00 -2.35
CA ILE A 53 10.19 5.76 -1.02
C ILE A 53 9.48 7.02 -0.50
N LYS A 54 10.04 8.21 -0.71
CA LYS A 54 9.36 9.47 -0.36
C LYS A 54 8.09 9.67 -1.20
N ASN A 55 8.15 9.35 -2.49
CA ASN A 55 7.00 9.41 -3.40
C ASN A 55 5.92 8.38 -3.04
N LEU A 56 6.29 7.20 -2.53
CA LEU A 56 5.37 6.20 -2.00
C LEU A 56 4.56 6.75 -0.82
N THR A 57 5.23 7.42 0.11
CA THR A 57 4.55 8.10 1.24
C THR A 57 3.58 9.18 0.73
N LEU A 58 3.99 9.99 -0.25
CA LEU A 58 3.12 11.00 -0.86
C LEU A 58 1.90 10.37 -1.54
N TYR A 59 2.09 9.27 -2.28
CA TYR A 59 0.98 8.54 -2.89
C TYR A 59 -0.02 8.05 -1.84
N ARG A 60 0.43 7.43 -0.75
CA ARG A 60 -0.47 6.95 0.31
C ARG A 60 -1.19 8.11 1.00
N TYR A 61 -0.50 9.21 1.21
CA TYR A 61 -1.08 10.43 1.78
C TYR A 61 -2.19 10.99 0.88
N TYR A 62 -1.93 11.17 -0.42
CA TYR A 62 -2.93 11.67 -1.35
C TYR A 62 -4.07 10.68 -1.60
N LYS A 63 -3.79 9.37 -1.60
CA LYS A 63 -4.83 8.33 -1.65
C LYS A 63 -5.76 8.46 -0.44
N MET A 64 -5.22 8.58 0.77
CA MET A 64 -6.01 8.74 1.99
C MET A 64 -6.85 10.03 1.97
N LEU A 65 -6.28 11.14 1.51
CA LEU A 65 -6.98 12.42 1.38
C LEU A 65 -8.11 12.40 0.34
N ILE A 66 -7.88 11.80 -0.83
CA ILE A 66 -8.78 11.88 -1.98
C ILE A 66 -9.75 10.69 -2.03
N ALA A 67 -9.24 9.46 -1.98
CA ALA A 67 -10.04 8.23 -2.13
C ALA A 67 -10.52 7.67 -0.77
N GLY A 68 -9.79 7.96 0.31
CA GLY A 68 -10.01 7.41 1.64
C GLY A 68 -9.14 6.18 1.93
N SER A 69 -9.35 5.56 3.10
CA SER A 69 -8.55 4.43 3.59
C SER A 69 -8.97 3.06 3.05
N VAL A 70 -10.10 2.96 2.34
CA VAL A 70 -10.64 1.68 1.87
C VAL A 70 -9.95 1.28 0.57
N ASP A 71 -9.12 0.24 0.63
CA ASP A 71 -8.63 -0.41 -0.57
C ASP A 71 -9.75 -1.27 -1.17
N ARG A 72 -10.13 -0.97 -2.42
CA ARG A 72 -11.24 -1.64 -3.10
C ARG A 72 -10.78 -2.84 -3.92
N ARG A 73 -9.51 -3.23 -3.80
CA ARG A 73 -8.92 -4.40 -4.46
C ARG A 73 -9.24 -5.67 -3.68
N GLU A 74 -9.20 -6.83 -4.33
CA GLU A 74 -9.42 -8.13 -3.69
C GLU A 74 -8.37 -8.45 -2.61
N SER A 75 -7.16 -7.91 -2.75
CA SER A 75 -6.11 -7.95 -1.73
C SER A 75 -5.47 -6.57 -1.55
N THR A 76 -5.38 -6.10 -0.30
CA THR A 76 -4.64 -4.88 0.05
C THR A 76 -3.14 -5.09 -0.22
N PRO A 77 -2.51 -4.29 -1.10
CA PRO A 77 -1.08 -4.40 -1.36
C PRO A 77 -0.28 -4.09 -0.10
N SER A 78 0.72 -4.91 0.19
CA SER A 78 1.68 -4.69 1.26
C SER A 78 2.75 -3.67 0.86
N ILE A 79 3.47 -3.11 1.85
CA ILE A 79 4.63 -2.24 1.60
C ILE A 79 5.68 -2.98 0.75
N GLY A 80 5.82 -4.29 0.97
CA GLY A 80 6.68 -5.15 0.17
C GLY A 80 6.35 -5.11 -1.32
N ASP A 81 5.06 -5.12 -1.68
CA ASP A 81 4.63 -5.09 -3.08
C ASP A 81 4.97 -3.75 -3.75
N TYR A 82 4.79 -2.63 -3.02
CA TYR A 82 5.13 -1.30 -3.54
C TYR A 82 6.64 -1.11 -3.71
N VAL A 83 7.45 -1.60 -2.78
CA VAL A 83 8.91 -1.49 -2.84
C VAL A 83 9.48 -2.44 -3.89
N SER A 84 8.93 -3.65 -4.01
CA SER A 84 9.38 -4.61 -5.02
C SER A 84 9.08 -4.15 -6.45
N ALA A 85 8.05 -3.34 -6.68
CA ALA A 85 7.80 -2.73 -8.00
C ALA A 85 8.96 -1.83 -8.48
N LEU A 86 9.80 -1.33 -7.57
CA LEU A 86 10.99 -0.54 -7.92
C LEU A 86 12.11 -1.39 -8.51
N TYR A 87 11.98 -2.73 -8.48
CA TYR A 87 12.94 -3.63 -9.10
C TYR A 87 13.02 -3.47 -10.63
N GLU A 88 11.96 -2.98 -11.28
CA GLU A 88 11.97 -2.68 -12.71
C GLU A 88 13.02 -1.62 -13.10
N VAL A 89 13.45 -0.79 -12.15
CA VAL A 89 14.47 0.27 -12.35
C VAL A 89 15.88 -0.23 -12.01
N ALA A 90 16.03 -1.51 -11.63
CA ALA A 90 17.33 -2.08 -11.29
C ALA A 90 18.29 -2.09 -12.50
N PRO A 91 19.62 -1.99 -12.27
CA PRO A 91 20.61 -2.07 -13.34
C PRO A 91 20.46 -3.38 -14.11
N THR A 92 20.28 -3.32 -15.44
CA THR A 92 19.94 -4.51 -16.23
C THR A 92 21.16 -5.26 -16.77
N GLN A 93 22.37 -4.72 -16.64
CA GLN A 93 23.55 -5.22 -17.34
C GLN A 93 24.38 -6.24 -16.55
N ASN A 94 24.37 -6.19 -15.21
CA ASN A 94 25.15 -7.08 -14.35
C ASN A 94 24.23 -7.89 -13.42
N GLU A 95 24.31 -9.22 -13.48
CA GLU A 95 23.48 -10.12 -12.66
C GLU A 95 23.78 -10.01 -11.16
N ASP A 96 25.04 -9.76 -10.79
CA ASP A 96 25.43 -9.54 -9.39
C ASP A 96 24.78 -8.26 -8.84
N GLU A 97 24.76 -7.18 -9.63
CA GLU A 97 24.08 -5.93 -9.27
C GLU A 97 22.56 -6.11 -9.22
N ARG A 98 21.98 -6.90 -10.12
CA ARG A 98 20.55 -7.24 -10.10
C ARG A 98 20.17 -8.01 -8.84
N LEU A 99 20.97 -9.00 -8.43
CA LEU A 99 20.74 -9.76 -7.21
C LEU A 99 20.95 -8.87 -5.97
N ALA A 100 22.02 -8.08 -5.94
CA ALA A 100 22.29 -7.13 -4.86
C ALA A 100 21.16 -6.10 -4.70
N SER A 101 20.60 -5.61 -5.82
CA SER A 101 19.44 -4.71 -5.83
C SER A 101 18.20 -5.36 -5.24
N ALA A 102 17.91 -6.63 -5.57
CA ALA A 102 16.80 -7.37 -4.99
C ALA A 102 16.96 -7.59 -3.47
N LEU A 103 18.19 -7.91 -3.03
CA LEU A 103 18.53 -8.03 -1.61
C LEU A 103 18.41 -6.70 -0.87
N PHE A 104 18.84 -5.60 -1.50
CA PHE A 104 18.70 -4.25 -0.97
C PHE A 104 17.22 -3.86 -0.81
N LEU A 105 16.35 -4.16 -1.77
CA LEU A 105 14.91 -3.94 -1.63
C LEU A 105 14.32 -4.76 -0.47
N ALA A 106 14.78 -6.00 -0.25
CA ALA A 106 14.36 -6.78 0.92
C ALA A 106 14.83 -6.15 2.24
N TYR A 107 16.03 -5.56 2.27
CA TYR A 107 16.52 -4.76 3.40
C TYR A 107 15.62 -3.54 3.65
N ILE A 108 15.30 -2.76 2.61
CA ILE A 108 14.41 -1.59 2.70
C ILE A 108 13.04 -1.99 3.27
N VAL A 109 12.42 -3.06 2.78
CA VAL A 109 11.13 -3.55 3.31
C VAL A 109 11.24 -3.89 4.80
N SER A 110 12.36 -4.50 5.20
CA SER A 110 12.65 -4.85 6.59
C SER A 110 12.82 -3.62 7.48
N GLU A 111 13.56 -2.62 6.99
CA GLU A 111 13.80 -1.36 7.67
C GLU A 111 12.51 -0.55 7.84
N LEU A 112 11.76 -0.39 6.75
CA LEU A 112 10.45 0.24 6.73
C LEU A 112 9.49 -0.42 7.72
N SER A 113 9.50 -1.76 7.81
CA SER A 113 8.64 -2.50 8.74
C SER A 113 9.13 -2.51 10.19
N ASP A 114 10.28 -1.88 10.50
CA ASP A 114 11.02 -1.98 11.76
C ASP A 114 11.17 -3.44 12.25
N ARG A 115 11.45 -4.35 11.31
CA ARG A 115 11.62 -5.78 11.56
C ARG A 115 13.04 -6.22 11.21
N PRO A 116 13.54 -7.27 11.87
CA PRO A 116 14.81 -7.86 11.47
C PRO A 116 14.70 -8.53 10.09
N ILE A 117 15.72 -8.32 9.26
CA ILE A 117 15.83 -9.06 8.00
C ILE A 117 16.09 -10.53 8.33
N THR A 118 15.18 -11.39 7.92
CA THR A 118 15.25 -12.84 8.16
C THR A 118 15.26 -13.57 6.83
N LYS A 119 15.78 -14.80 6.80
CA LYS A 119 15.72 -15.65 5.59
C LYS A 119 14.30 -15.69 4.99
N SER A 120 13.29 -15.86 5.84
CA SER A 120 11.88 -15.90 5.42
C SER A 120 11.41 -14.60 4.76
N CYS A 121 11.88 -13.45 5.25
CA CYS A 121 11.54 -12.15 4.66
C CYS A 121 12.17 -11.99 3.26
N ILE A 122 13.44 -12.36 3.11
CA ILE A 122 14.15 -12.30 1.82
C ILE A 122 13.49 -13.25 0.81
N MET A 123 13.23 -14.49 1.21
CA MET A 123 12.62 -15.48 0.31
C MET A 123 11.20 -15.14 -0.14
N LYS A 124 10.45 -14.37 0.66
CA LYS A 124 9.10 -13.91 0.32
C LYS A 124 9.11 -12.60 -0.48
N ASN A 125 10.25 -11.93 -0.58
CA ASN A 125 10.35 -10.70 -1.35
C ASN A 125 10.14 -11.00 -2.85
N HIS A 126 9.30 -10.19 -3.51
CA HIS A 126 8.94 -10.42 -4.89
C HIS A 126 10.14 -10.23 -5.83
N ALA A 127 10.90 -9.14 -5.66
CA ALA A 127 12.10 -8.86 -6.48
C ALA A 127 13.14 -9.99 -6.39
N PHE A 128 13.36 -10.53 -5.19
CA PHE A 128 14.27 -11.67 -4.99
C PHE A 128 13.73 -12.95 -5.66
N SER A 129 12.43 -13.21 -5.54
CA SER A 129 11.78 -14.37 -6.16
C SER A 129 11.78 -14.27 -7.69
N GLU A 130 11.57 -13.08 -8.22
CA GLU A 130 11.58 -12.76 -9.65
C GLU A 130 12.96 -12.97 -10.26
N PHE A 131 14.01 -12.40 -9.65
CA PHE A 131 15.40 -12.66 -10.06
C PHE A 131 15.71 -14.16 -10.15
N PHE A 132 15.37 -14.92 -9.11
CA PHE A 132 15.62 -16.36 -9.11
C PHE A 132 14.74 -17.12 -10.10
N SER A 133 13.54 -16.63 -10.44
CA SER A 133 12.71 -17.21 -11.48
C SER A 133 13.36 -17.04 -12.86
N ASP A 134 13.84 -15.85 -13.18
CA ASP A 134 14.55 -15.55 -14.42
C ASP A 134 15.84 -16.36 -14.52
N TYR A 135 16.67 -16.32 -13.47
CA TYR A 135 17.91 -17.07 -13.39
C TYR A 135 17.67 -18.57 -13.55
N ARG A 136 16.66 -19.15 -12.88
CA ARG A 136 16.29 -20.56 -13.07
C ARG A 136 15.92 -20.86 -14.51
N ALA A 137 15.16 -19.99 -15.18
CA ALA A 137 14.75 -20.22 -16.57
C ALA A 137 15.95 -20.23 -17.52
N VAL A 138 16.87 -19.28 -17.36
CA VAL A 138 18.10 -19.16 -18.17
C VAL A 138 19.04 -20.33 -17.90
N VAL A 139 19.39 -20.59 -16.64
CA VAL A 139 20.31 -21.68 -16.27
C VAL A 139 19.74 -23.04 -16.63
N THR A 140 18.43 -23.28 -16.49
CA THR A 140 17.82 -24.56 -16.89
C THR A 140 17.89 -24.76 -18.41
N ARG A 141 17.79 -23.68 -19.20
CA ARG A 141 17.96 -23.74 -20.66
C ARG A 141 19.41 -24.07 -21.04
N GLU A 142 20.38 -23.39 -20.42
CA GLU A 142 21.81 -23.64 -20.64
C GLU A 142 22.24 -25.03 -20.16
N ALA A 143 21.71 -25.48 -19.02
CA ALA A 143 21.89 -26.82 -18.48
C ALA A 143 21.54 -27.91 -19.49
N ARG A 144 20.48 -27.73 -20.29
CA ARG A 144 20.11 -28.71 -21.32
C ARG A 144 21.23 -28.86 -22.34
N GLU A 145 21.77 -27.76 -22.84
CA GLU A 145 22.86 -27.81 -23.83
C GLU A 145 24.16 -28.36 -23.20
N PHE A 146 24.44 -27.98 -21.95
CA PHE A 146 25.56 -28.53 -21.19
C PHE A 146 25.45 -30.05 -20.99
N PHE A 147 24.29 -30.57 -20.58
CA PHE A 147 24.09 -32.01 -20.43
C PHE A 147 24.08 -32.77 -21.76
N LYS A 148 23.62 -32.16 -22.87
CA LYS A 148 23.79 -32.75 -24.20
C LYS A 148 25.26 -32.90 -24.55
N TRP A 149 26.08 -31.88 -24.27
CA TRP A 149 27.52 -31.97 -24.48
C TRP A 149 28.16 -33.08 -23.65
N LEU A 150 27.80 -33.18 -22.37
CA LEU A 150 28.28 -34.24 -21.49
C LEU A 150 27.85 -35.64 -21.98
N LEU A 151 26.58 -35.83 -22.34
CA LEU A 151 26.08 -37.11 -22.86
C LEU A 151 26.74 -37.47 -24.19
N ALA A 152 26.85 -36.53 -25.12
CA ALA A 152 27.49 -36.74 -26.42
C ALA A 152 28.95 -37.18 -26.25
N TYR A 153 29.68 -36.57 -25.31
CA TYR A 153 31.06 -36.96 -25.04
C TYR A 153 31.16 -38.31 -24.32
N SER A 154 30.30 -38.59 -23.32
CA SER A 154 30.27 -39.86 -22.59
C SER A 154 29.92 -41.05 -23.48
N LEU A 155 29.10 -40.84 -24.52
CA LEU A 155 28.66 -41.85 -25.49
C LEU A 155 29.59 -41.96 -26.72
N ASN A 156 30.74 -41.27 -26.74
CA ASN A 156 31.68 -41.21 -27.86
C ASN A 156 31.08 -40.67 -29.18
N LEU A 157 30.10 -39.77 -29.09
CA LEU A 157 29.48 -39.09 -30.24
C LEU A 157 30.16 -37.75 -30.57
N THR A 158 31.05 -37.28 -29.70
CA THR A 158 31.94 -36.13 -29.95
C THR A 158 33.29 -36.33 -29.26
N ASP A 159 34.35 -35.87 -29.90
CA ASP A 159 35.71 -35.90 -29.37
C ASP A 159 36.05 -34.68 -28.50
N VAL A 160 35.20 -33.64 -28.53
CA VAL A 160 35.45 -32.39 -27.80
C VAL A 160 35.17 -32.59 -26.31
N LYS A 161 36.24 -32.56 -25.50
CA LYS A 161 36.16 -32.77 -24.04
C LYS A 161 35.35 -31.66 -23.35
N PRO A 162 34.32 -32.02 -22.55
CA PRO A 162 33.59 -31.07 -21.72
C PRO A 162 34.43 -30.57 -20.55
N PRO A 163 34.04 -29.44 -19.91
CA PRO A 163 34.83 -28.79 -18.86
C PRO A 163 34.77 -29.53 -17.51
N VAL A 164 34.08 -30.67 -17.43
CA VAL A 164 34.01 -31.56 -16.27
C VAL A 164 34.38 -32.98 -16.66
N GLU A 165 34.99 -33.70 -15.72
CA GLU A 165 35.33 -35.10 -15.94
C GLU A 165 34.07 -35.98 -15.88
N VAL A 166 33.83 -36.71 -16.96
CA VAL A 166 32.74 -37.68 -17.10
C VAL A 166 33.28 -39.00 -17.62
N LEU A 167 32.65 -40.10 -17.18
CA LEU A 167 33.01 -41.45 -17.61
C LEU A 167 32.57 -41.66 -19.06
N ARG A 168 33.48 -42.19 -19.88
CA ARG A 168 33.17 -42.65 -21.24
C ARG A 168 32.72 -44.11 -21.20
N VAL A 169 31.70 -44.43 -21.97
CA VAL A 169 31.26 -45.80 -22.18
C VAL A 169 32.29 -46.50 -23.08
N ASN A 170 32.79 -47.66 -22.64
CA ASN A 170 33.80 -48.43 -23.38
C ASN A 170 33.22 -49.22 -24.57
N GLU A 171 31.89 -49.40 -24.61
CA GLU A 171 31.18 -50.09 -25.68
C GLU A 171 30.86 -49.16 -26.85
N GLN A 172 31.08 -49.62 -28.09
CA GLN A 172 30.78 -48.85 -29.29
C GLN A 172 29.27 -48.91 -29.61
N LEU A 173 28.67 -47.74 -29.81
CA LEU A 173 27.31 -47.63 -30.34
C LEU A 173 27.26 -48.07 -31.82
N PRO A 174 26.08 -48.50 -32.32
CA PRO A 174 25.87 -48.71 -33.76
C PRO A 174 26.22 -47.45 -34.56
N GLN A 175 26.51 -47.55 -35.86
CA GLN A 175 26.70 -46.34 -36.69
C GLN A 175 25.44 -45.46 -36.62
N VAL A 176 25.63 -44.22 -36.16
CA VAL A 176 24.57 -43.22 -36.00
C VAL A 176 24.90 -41.95 -36.77
N ASP A 177 23.91 -41.42 -37.48
CA ASP A 177 24.00 -40.14 -38.17
C ASP A 177 23.63 -39.01 -37.18
N TYR A 178 24.56 -38.70 -36.28
CA TYR A 178 24.41 -37.66 -35.27
C TYR A 178 25.66 -36.80 -35.17
N THR A 179 25.52 -35.51 -35.46
CA THR A 179 26.58 -34.51 -35.26
C THR A 179 26.18 -33.54 -34.17
N PHE A 180 26.92 -33.55 -33.05
CA PHE A 180 26.76 -32.57 -31.99
C PHE A 180 27.54 -31.29 -32.31
N GLN A 181 26.87 -30.14 -32.30
CA GLN A 181 27.53 -28.83 -32.34
C GLN A 181 27.80 -28.37 -30.91
N VAL A 182 29.06 -28.11 -30.60
CA VAL A 182 29.46 -27.63 -29.27
C VAL A 182 28.93 -26.20 -29.10
N PRO A 183 28.26 -25.89 -27.96
CA PRO A 183 27.82 -24.53 -27.67
C PRO A 183 29.01 -23.56 -27.73
N SER A 184 28.88 -22.48 -28.50
CA SER A 184 29.94 -21.49 -28.70
C SER A 184 30.16 -20.57 -27.51
N ASP A 185 29.12 -20.35 -26.68
CA ASP A 185 29.21 -19.61 -25.43
C ASP A 185 28.10 -20.09 -24.46
N LEU A 186 28.46 -20.28 -23.20
CA LEU A 186 27.56 -20.62 -22.09
C LEU A 186 27.87 -19.66 -20.93
N PRO A 187 27.14 -18.55 -20.80
CA PRO A 187 27.41 -17.53 -19.79
C PRO A 187 27.48 -18.07 -18.36
N HIS A 188 26.65 -19.07 -18.02
CA HIS A 188 26.60 -19.68 -16.68
C HIS A 188 27.36 -21.01 -16.57
N LEU A 189 28.40 -21.19 -17.39
CA LEU A 189 29.14 -22.46 -17.42
C LEU A 189 29.70 -22.84 -16.04
N GLU A 190 30.24 -21.89 -15.29
CA GLU A 190 30.81 -22.14 -13.98
C GLU A 190 29.75 -22.59 -12.96
N ASP A 191 28.56 -21.99 -13.00
CA ASP A 191 27.40 -22.41 -12.19
C ASP A 191 26.99 -23.84 -12.51
N LEU A 192 26.92 -24.18 -13.80
CA LEU A 192 26.57 -25.53 -14.25
C LEU A 192 27.60 -26.58 -13.81
N ILE A 193 28.89 -26.23 -13.83
CA ILE A 193 29.97 -27.07 -13.30
C ILE A 193 29.81 -27.28 -11.79
N TYR A 194 29.53 -26.22 -11.04
CA TYR A 194 29.28 -26.31 -9.60
C TYR A 194 28.07 -27.18 -9.30
N PHE A 195 26.93 -26.95 -9.96
CA PHE A 195 25.71 -27.74 -9.76
C PHE A 195 25.90 -29.21 -10.15
N PHE A 196 26.61 -29.49 -11.25
CA PHE A 196 26.95 -30.85 -11.66
C PHE A 196 27.78 -31.60 -10.63
N ASN A 197 28.65 -30.90 -9.90
CA ASN A 197 29.49 -31.53 -8.87
C ASN A 197 28.72 -31.98 -7.62
N THR A 198 27.43 -31.68 -7.52
CA THR A 198 26.54 -32.20 -6.48
C THR A 198 26.39 -33.73 -6.63
N PRO A 199 26.54 -34.54 -5.57
CA PRO A 199 26.45 -36.00 -5.65
C PRO A 199 25.15 -36.49 -6.29
N GLU A 200 24.04 -35.81 -5.99
CA GLU A 200 22.70 -36.09 -6.47
C GLU A 200 22.59 -35.98 -8.02
N ILE A 201 23.28 -35.00 -8.61
CA ILE A 201 23.25 -34.79 -10.07
C ILE A 201 24.16 -35.80 -10.77
N LYS A 202 25.32 -36.12 -10.18
CA LYS A 202 26.22 -37.15 -10.72
C LYS A 202 25.55 -38.51 -10.83
N THR A 203 24.78 -38.91 -9.82
CA THR A 203 24.04 -40.19 -9.84
C THR A 203 22.96 -40.22 -10.91
N VAL A 204 22.16 -39.16 -11.01
CA VAL A 204 21.11 -39.05 -12.03
C VAL A 204 21.73 -39.02 -13.44
N PHE A 205 22.86 -38.33 -13.60
CA PHE A 205 23.57 -38.27 -14.85
C PHE A 205 24.14 -39.64 -15.27
N SER A 206 24.73 -40.41 -14.35
CA SER A 206 25.19 -41.77 -14.66
C SER A 206 24.05 -42.69 -15.11
N GLU A 207 22.90 -42.64 -14.45
CA GLU A 207 21.71 -43.40 -14.85
C GLU A 207 21.19 -42.95 -16.23
N SER A 208 21.28 -41.66 -16.55
CA SER A 208 20.92 -41.14 -17.87
C SER A 208 21.90 -41.55 -18.97
N ILE A 209 23.20 -41.76 -18.67
CA ILE A 209 24.13 -42.35 -19.65
C ILE A 209 23.69 -43.77 -20.01
N GLU A 210 23.41 -44.61 -19.00
CA GLU A 210 22.99 -46.00 -19.22
C GLU A 210 21.66 -46.08 -20.00
N ARG A 211 20.67 -45.27 -19.61
CA ARG A 211 19.38 -45.20 -20.32
C ARG A 211 19.51 -44.67 -21.74
N ALA A 212 20.34 -43.65 -21.96
CA ALA A 212 20.60 -43.13 -23.31
C ALA A 212 21.26 -44.22 -24.18
N PHE A 213 22.27 -44.90 -23.65
CA PHE A 213 22.98 -45.97 -24.34
C PHE A 213 22.06 -47.13 -24.75
N GLU A 214 21.24 -47.65 -23.83
CA GLU A 214 20.29 -48.73 -24.14
C GLU A 214 19.25 -48.32 -25.19
N ASN A 215 18.72 -47.10 -25.10
CA ASN A 215 17.69 -46.63 -26.00
C ASN A 215 18.23 -46.37 -27.41
N ILE A 216 19.43 -45.78 -27.53
CA ILE A 216 20.10 -45.58 -28.82
C ILE A 216 20.45 -46.93 -29.45
N ARG A 217 20.86 -47.93 -28.66
CA ARG A 217 21.12 -49.29 -29.17
C ARG A 217 19.85 -49.95 -29.73
N LYS A 218 18.69 -49.71 -29.13
CA LYS A 218 17.39 -50.26 -29.57
C LYS A 218 16.82 -49.52 -30.80
N ASP A 219 17.00 -48.20 -30.87
CA ASP A 219 16.54 -47.36 -31.99
C ASP A 219 17.58 -46.30 -32.38
N PRO A 220 18.60 -46.68 -33.20
CA PRO A 220 19.67 -45.78 -33.60
C PRO A 220 19.18 -44.58 -34.42
N SER A 221 18.03 -44.71 -35.11
CA SER A 221 17.49 -43.65 -35.98
C SER A 221 17.02 -42.40 -35.21
N ARG A 222 16.75 -42.53 -33.91
CA ARG A 222 16.23 -41.45 -33.04
C ARG A 222 17.22 -40.93 -32.01
N THR A 223 18.52 -41.07 -32.29
CA THR A 223 19.60 -40.73 -31.37
C THR A 223 19.53 -39.30 -30.83
N SER A 224 19.25 -38.32 -31.68
CA SER A 224 19.07 -36.92 -31.26
C SER A 224 17.93 -36.74 -30.26
N ALA A 225 16.81 -37.46 -30.46
CA ALA A 225 15.65 -37.40 -29.57
C ALA A 225 15.94 -38.04 -28.21
N HIS A 226 16.69 -39.14 -28.18
CA HIS A 226 17.10 -39.80 -26.93
C HIS A 226 18.06 -38.93 -26.11
N ILE A 227 19.06 -38.32 -26.76
CA ILE A 227 20.00 -37.40 -26.10
C ILE A 227 19.27 -36.16 -25.57
N ASN A 228 18.41 -35.54 -26.39
CA ASN A 228 17.64 -34.36 -25.98
C ASN A 228 16.70 -34.67 -24.80
N ARG A 229 16.08 -35.85 -24.80
CA ARG A 229 15.18 -36.31 -23.72
C ARG A 229 15.94 -36.50 -22.41
N GLU A 230 17.06 -37.23 -22.45
CA GLU A 230 17.85 -37.50 -21.24
C GLU A 230 18.53 -36.22 -20.72
N ALA A 231 19.11 -35.39 -21.60
CA ALA A 231 19.63 -34.08 -21.20
C ALA A 231 18.54 -33.19 -20.56
N SER A 232 17.31 -33.21 -21.11
CA SER A 232 16.18 -32.51 -20.52
C SER A 232 15.79 -33.06 -19.14
N PHE A 233 15.88 -34.38 -18.95
CA PHE A 233 15.62 -35.02 -17.66
C PHE A 233 16.61 -34.55 -16.61
N VAL A 234 17.92 -34.65 -16.88
CA VAL A 234 18.97 -34.22 -15.94
C VAL A 234 18.92 -32.71 -15.69
N SER A 235 18.62 -31.90 -16.72
CA SER A 235 18.51 -30.44 -16.57
C SER A 235 17.43 -30.01 -15.56
N ARG A 236 16.35 -30.80 -15.40
CA ARG A 236 15.28 -30.49 -14.44
C ARG A 236 15.74 -30.66 -13.00
N ASP A 237 16.68 -31.57 -12.74
CA ASP A 237 17.18 -31.81 -11.39
C ASP A 237 18.13 -30.70 -10.91
N ILE A 238 18.67 -29.86 -11.80
CA ILE A 238 19.44 -28.66 -11.44
C ILE A 238 18.61 -27.63 -10.64
N LEU A 239 17.27 -27.67 -10.73
CA LEU A 239 16.40 -26.78 -9.95
C LEU A 239 16.60 -26.94 -8.43
N LYS A 240 16.96 -28.14 -7.95
CA LYS A 240 17.23 -28.41 -6.54
C LYS A 240 18.50 -27.67 -6.05
N PRO A 241 19.68 -27.82 -6.69
CA PRO A 241 20.85 -26.99 -6.43
C PRO A 241 20.59 -25.48 -6.47
N ILE A 242 19.85 -24.98 -7.46
CA ILE A 242 19.53 -23.54 -7.54
C ILE A 242 18.71 -23.08 -6.33
N THR A 243 17.74 -23.88 -5.88
CA THR A 243 16.96 -23.57 -4.68
C THR A 243 17.82 -23.60 -3.42
N LYS A 244 18.76 -24.55 -3.31
CA LYS A 244 19.74 -24.59 -2.21
C LYS A 244 20.66 -23.35 -2.23
N PHE A 245 21.06 -22.88 -3.41
CA PHE A 245 21.87 -21.66 -3.58
C PHE A 245 21.10 -20.39 -3.17
N GLN A 246 19.86 -20.26 -3.61
CA GLN A 246 18.94 -19.19 -3.18
C GLN A 246 18.82 -19.14 -1.65
N ASP A 247 18.66 -20.30 -1.01
CA ASP A 247 18.60 -20.46 0.43
C ASP A 247 19.90 -20.02 1.13
N GLN A 248 21.06 -20.35 0.54
CA GLN A 248 22.37 -19.99 1.06
C GLN A 248 22.59 -18.48 1.05
N ILE A 249 22.24 -17.80 -0.04
CA ILE A 249 22.33 -16.34 -0.17
C ILE A 249 21.50 -15.67 0.92
N ALA A 250 20.22 -16.04 1.05
CA ALA A 250 19.33 -15.47 2.05
C ALA A 250 19.86 -15.68 3.49
N SER A 251 20.43 -16.86 3.78
CA SER A 251 21.06 -17.14 5.09
C SER A 251 22.35 -16.37 5.33
N GLN A 252 23.14 -16.04 4.31
CA GLN A 252 24.36 -15.25 4.47
C GLN A 252 24.03 -13.79 4.78
N VAL A 253 23.07 -13.21 4.07
CA VAL A 253 22.60 -11.83 4.31
C VAL A 253 22.02 -11.68 5.71
N GLU A 254 21.24 -12.66 6.18
CA GLU A 254 20.72 -12.69 7.56
C GLU A 254 21.85 -12.66 8.62
N ARG A 255 22.99 -13.31 8.35
CA ARG A 255 24.12 -13.37 9.29
C ARG A 255 24.98 -12.11 9.32
N GLN A 256 25.07 -11.38 8.21
CA GLN A 256 25.89 -10.17 8.08
C GLN A 256 25.17 -8.90 8.54
N ARG A 257 24.00 -9.04 9.17
CA ARG A 257 23.17 -7.93 9.65
C ARG A 257 24.00 -6.88 10.42
N PRO A 258 23.91 -5.59 10.06
CA PRO A 258 24.44 -4.53 10.91
C PRO A 258 23.70 -4.56 12.26
N THR A 259 24.43 -4.87 13.33
CA THR A 259 23.92 -4.88 14.72
C THR A 259 23.79 -3.44 15.22
N GLY A 260 22.83 -2.69 14.66
CA GLY A 260 22.81 -1.23 14.73
C GLY A 260 21.77 -0.57 15.64
N ARG A 261 20.94 -1.30 16.41
CA ARG A 261 19.94 -0.65 17.28
C ARG A 261 20.00 -1.18 18.71
N PHE A 262 20.48 -0.35 19.64
CA PHE A 262 20.35 -0.63 21.06
C PHE A 262 18.87 -0.69 21.43
N PRO A 263 18.38 -1.76 22.08
CA PRO A 263 16.97 -1.93 22.36
C PRO A 263 16.49 -0.97 23.44
N TRP A 264 15.93 0.17 23.03
CA TRP A 264 15.34 1.16 23.95
C TRP A 264 14.23 0.58 24.83
N TRP A 265 13.64 -0.56 24.47
CA TRP A 265 12.62 -1.26 25.27
C TRP A 265 13.15 -1.78 26.62
N ILE A 266 14.47 -1.96 26.78
CA ILE A 266 15.08 -2.38 28.06
C ILE A 266 14.71 -1.44 29.20
N ARG A 267 14.44 -0.15 28.91
CA ARG A 267 14.03 0.84 29.92
C ARG A 267 12.81 0.40 30.72
N TYR A 268 11.85 -0.28 30.08
CA TYR A 268 10.64 -0.76 30.74
C TYR A 268 10.95 -1.87 31.77
N VAL A 269 11.92 -2.73 31.48
CA VAL A 269 12.41 -3.74 32.43
C VAL A 269 13.08 -3.06 33.62
N ILE A 270 13.88 -2.03 33.36
CA ILE A 270 14.53 -1.23 34.41
C ILE A 270 13.47 -0.55 35.31
N TYR A 271 12.42 0.05 34.75
CA TYR A 271 11.36 0.67 35.53
C TYR A 271 10.63 -0.34 36.43
N ALA A 272 10.30 -1.52 35.90
CA ALA A 272 9.65 -2.57 36.67
C ALA A 272 10.53 -3.04 37.83
N ALA A 273 11.83 -3.23 37.59
CA ALA A 273 12.80 -3.59 38.62
C ALA A 273 12.92 -2.52 39.71
N LEU A 274 13.04 -1.24 39.32
CA LEU A 274 13.10 -0.12 40.27
C LEU A 274 11.80 -0.01 41.08
N ALA A 275 10.63 -0.12 40.44
CA ALA A 275 9.35 -0.10 41.12
C ALA A 275 9.21 -1.23 42.15
N ALA A 276 9.69 -2.44 41.81
CA ALA A 276 9.70 -3.58 42.72
C ALA A 276 10.60 -3.35 43.96
N ILE A 277 11.79 -2.78 43.77
CA ILE A 277 12.72 -2.45 44.86
C ILE A 277 12.10 -1.44 45.84
N PHE A 278 11.44 -0.41 45.31
CA PHE A 278 10.88 0.68 46.12
C PHE A 278 9.43 0.45 46.56
N PHE A 279 8.80 -0.67 46.19
CA PHE A 279 7.40 -0.98 46.49
C PHE A 279 7.08 -0.89 47.99
N ARG A 280 8.02 -1.30 48.87
CA ARG A 280 7.85 -1.22 50.33
C ARG A 280 7.93 0.22 50.90
N LYS A 281 8.55 1.17 50.18
CA LYS A 281 8.75 2.56 50.60
C LYS A 281 7.85 3.50 49.79
N LYS A 282 6.56 3.58 50.16
CA LYS A 282 5.53 4.34 49.39
C LYS A 282 5.94 5.76 48.97
N LYS A 283 6.52 6.58 49.87
CA LYS A 283 6.98 7.94 49.51
C LYS A 283 8.06 7.93 48.41
N LEU A 284 9.01 7.00 48.50
CA LEU A 284 10.11 6.87 47.55
C LEU A 284 9.62 6.29 46.21
N LEU A 285 8.64 5.37 46.25
CA LEU A 285 7.94 4.87 45.07
C LEU A 285 7.21 6.00 44.32
N TRP A 286 6.53 6.90 45.03
CA TRP A 286 5.85 8.05 44.41
C TRP A 286 6.81 9.02 43.75
N ILE A 287 7.95 9.30 44.38
CA ILE A 287 9.02 10.11 43.78
C ILE A 287 9.59 9.42 42.55
N LEU A 288 9.85 8.11 42.62
CA LEU A 288 10.32 7.33 41.49
C LEU A 288 9.35 7.41 40.29
N ILE A 289 8.04 7.28 40.53
CA ILE A 289 7.03 7.39 39.47
C ILE A 289 7.05 8.78 38.82
N SER A 290 7.25 9.84 39.61
CA SER A 290 7.42 11.20 39.08
C SER A 290 8.67 11.32 38.19
N VAL A 291 9.80 10.74 38.63
CA VAL A 291 11.05 10.71 37.84
C VAL A 291 10.89 9.91 36.55
N ILE A 292 10.24 8.74 36.60
CA ILE A 292 9.91 7.93 35.43
C ILE A 292 9.01 8.73 34.49
N GLY A 293 7.99 9.42 35.01
CA GLY A 293 7.12 10.29 34.23
C GLY A 293 7.89 11.40 33.50
N CYS A 294 8.80 12.10 34.19
CA CYS A 294 9.66 13.10 33.57
C CYS A 294 10.56 12.51 32.48
N PHE A 295 11.17 11.36 32.75
CA PHE A 295 12.02 10.68 31.77
C PHE A 295 11.22 10.23 30.54
N GLU A 296 10.03 9.68 30.73
CA GLU A 296 9.16 9.26 29.61
C GLU A 296 8.69 10.44 28.78
N ILE A 297 8.34 11.57 29.39
CA ILE A 297 8.02 12.78 28.62
C ILE A 297 9.25 13.25 27.83
N PHE A 298 10.43 13.29 28.44
CA PHE A 298 11.67 13.63 27.74
C PHE A 298 11.93 12.69 26.55
N TYR A 299 11.73 11.38 26.75
CA TYR A 299 11.84 10.37 25.70
C TYR A 299 10.83 10.61 24.58
N ILE A 300 9.55 10.84 24.91
CA ILE A 300 8.45 11.08 23.97
C ILE A 300 8.74 12.30 23.06
N PHE A 301 9.31 13.37 23.60
CA PHE A 301 9.60 14.57 22.81
C PHE A 301 10.86 14.48 21.95
N LEU A 302 11.92 13.79 22.40
CA LEU A 302 13.24 13.88 21.76
C LEU A 302 13.70 12.61 21.05
N ILE A 303 13.30 11.43 21.54
CA ILE A 303 13.85 10.14 21.09
C ILE A 303 12.76 9.29 20.42
N TYR A 304 11.52 9.40 20.89
CA TYR A 304 10.43 8.55 20.45
C TYR A 304 10.19 8.64 18.96
N ASP A 305 10.17 7.44 18.37
CA ASP A 305 9.76 7.16 17.01
C ASP A 305 8.41 6.42 17.07
N PHE A 306 7.36 7.07 16.56
CA PHE A 306 6.00 6.54 16.55
C PHE A 306 5.85 5.30 15.65
N THR A 307 6.82 5.06 14.76
CA THR A 307 6.86 3.85 13.94
C THR A 307 7.45 2.65 14.68
N SER A 308 8.03 2.83 15.88
CA SER A 308 8.49 1.72 16.73
C SER A 308 7.29 0.90 17.24
N PRO A 309 7.15 -0.38 16.84
CA PRO A 309 5.98 -1.19 17.21
C PRO A 309 5.92 -1.48 18.70
N ILE A 310 7.06 -1.66 19.37
CA ILE A 310 7.11 -1.98 20.81
C ILE A 310 6.69 -0.77 21.64
N ASP A 311 7.26 0.40 21.37
CA ASP A 311 6.96 1.61 22.14
C ASP A 311 5.51 2.04 21.92
N SER A 312 5.04 2.02 20.67
CA SER A 312 3.65 2.37 20.34
C SER A 312 2.65 1.38 20.95
N MET A 313 2.96 0.08 21.01
CA MET A 313 2.13 -0.90 21.72
C MET A 313 2.09 -0.62 23.23
N ILE A 314 3.23 -0.32 23.86
CA ILE A 314 3.30 -0.05 25.30
C ILE A 314 2.57 1.25 25.65
N TYR A 315 2.75 2.32 24.87
CA TYR A 315 2.00 3.56 25.07
C TYR A 315 0.50 3.37 24.83
N GLY A 316 0.11 2.60 23.82
CA GLY A 316 -1.29 2.24 23.58
C GLY A 316 -1.91 1.48 24.76
N ILE A 317 -1.23 0.46 25.28
CA ILE A 317 -1.75 -0.35 26.39
C ILE A 317 -1.73 0.41 27.71
N ALA A 318 -0.64 1.11 28.04
CA ALA A 318 -0.45 1.71 29.36
C ALA A 318 -1.04 3.12 29.46
N ILE A 319 -0.75 4.00 28.50
CA ILE A 319 -1.17 5.41 28.57
C ILE A 319 -2.62 5.56 28.16
N ILE A 320 -3.05 5.01 27.01
CA ILE A 320 -4.41 5.23 26.50
C ILE A 320 -5.46 4.55 27.39
N PHE A 321 -5.30 3.26 27.72
CA PHE A 321 -6.24 2.60 28.64
C PHE A 321 -6.18 3.20 30.05
N GLY A 322 -4.97 3.53 30.53
CA GLY A 322 -4.80 4.25 31.79
C GLY A 322 -5.58 5.56 31.81
N PHE A 323 -5.50 6.32 30.72
CA PHE A 323 -6.20 7.59 30.54
C PHE A 323 -7.72 7.41 30.51
N ILE A 324 -8.24 6.46 29.73
CA ILE A 324 -9.68 6.14 29.67
C ILE A 324 -10.18 5.81 31.08
N PHE A 325 -9.47 4.94 31.79
CA PHE A 325 -9.82 4.56 33.16
C PHE A 325 -9.75 5.75 34.13
N SER A 326 -8.76 6.62 33.99
CA SER A 326 -8.66 7.89 34.74
C SER A 326 -9.83 8.85 34.49
N VAL A 327 -10.32 8.94 33.24
CA VAL A 327 -11.50 9.75 32.91
C VAL A 327 -12.76 9.18 33.60
N PHE A 328 -12.97 7.87 33.54
CA PHE A 328 -14.09 7.21 34.23
C PHE A 328 -14.04 7.40 35.76
N ILE A 329 -12.85 7.31 36.35
CA ILE A 329 -12.68 7.56 37.79
C ILE A 329 -12.96 9.03 38.12
N SER A 330 -12.49 9.96 37.30
CA SER A 330 -12.75 11.39 37.48
C SER A 330 -14.24 11.70 37.42
N LEU A 331 -14.96 11.07 36.49
CA LEU A 331 -16.42 11.15 36.40
C LEU A 331 -17.09 10.62 37.67
N ARG A 332 -16.69 9.43 38.15
CA ARG A 332 -17.22 8.85 39.40
C ARG A 332 -16.96 9.75 40.61
N ARG A 333 -15.76 10.32 40.73
CA ARG A 333 -15.39 11.26 41.80
C ARG A 333 -16.23 12.54 41.75
N TYR A 334 -16.49 13.05 40.55
CA TYR A 334 -17.38 14.20 40.36
C TYR A 334 -18.82 13.89 40.76
N ILE A 335 -19.39 12.76 40.31
CA ILE A 335 -20.76 12.37 40.66
C ILE A 335 -20.94 12.23 42.19
N LYS A 336 -19.94 11.67 42.88
CA LYS A 336 -20.00 11.43 44.34
C LYS A 336 -19.81 12.70 45.18
N ALA A 337 -18.81 13.54 44.85
CA ALA A 337 -18.45 14.68 45.69
C ALA A 337 -19.04 16.02 45.20
N ARG A 338 -19.33 16.14 43.90
CA ARG A 338 -19.82 17.36 43.22
C ARG A 338 -18.98 18.63 43.49
N ASN A 339 -17.68 18.47 43.70
CA ASN A 339 -16.74 19.57 43.95
C ASN A 339 -16.22 20.19 42.64
N LEU A 340 -15.95 21.51 42.66
CA LEU A 340 -15.42 22.27 41.51
C LEU A 340 -14.08 21.73 40.99
N LEU A 341 -13.18 21.27 41.88
CA LEU A 341 -11.91 20.65 41.47
C LEU A 341 -12.16 19.35 40.67
N ASN A 342 -13.09 18.51 41.10
CA ASN A 342 -13.39 17.28 40.37
C ASN A 342 -14.07 17.56 39.03
N LEU A 343 -14.86 18.64 38.93
CA LEU A 343 -15.44 19.10 37.67
C LEU A 343 -14.36 19.58 36.69
N THR A 344 -13.44 20.45 37.14
CA THR A 344 -12.34 20.98 36.30
C THR A 344 -11.42 19.87 35.79
N VAL A 345 -11.12 18.87 36.63
CA VAL A 345 -10.33 17.69 36.23
C VAL A 345 -11.07 16.86 35.17
N LEU A 346 -12.37 16.62 35.36
CA LEU A 346 -13.17 15.91 34.36
C LEU A 346 -13.21 16.68 33.03
N LEU A 347 -13.42 18.00 33.07
CA LEU A 347 -13.42 18.86 31.89
C LEU A 347 -12.05 18.86 31.19
N ALA A 348 -10.94 18.86 31.93
CA ALA A 348 -9.60 18.72 31.36
C ALA A 348 -9.43 17.38 30.63
N GLY A 349 -9.92 16.28 31.21
CA GLY A 349 -9.94 14.97 30.55
C GLY A 349 -10.78 14.96 29.26
N ILE A 350 -11.96 15.56 29.28
CA ILE A 350 -12.82 15.70 28.08
C ILE A 350 -12.16 16.58 27.03
N ALA A 351 -11.50 17.68 27.43
CA ALA A 351 -10.79 18.57 26.52
C ALA A 351 -9.63 17.86 25.80
N ILE A 352 -8.87 17.00 26.50
CA ILE A 352 -7.84 16.14 25.87
C ILE A 352 -8.47 15.28 24.76
N VAL A 353 -9.64 14.66 25.03
CA VAL A 353 -10.34 13.83 24.03
C VAL A 353 -10.79 14.66 22.83
N ILE A 354 -11.36 15.85 23.06
CA ILE A 354 -11.79 16.74 21.98
C ILE A 354 -10.61 17.14 21.10
N LEU A 355 -9.45 17.46 21.70
CA LEU A 355 -8.26 17.85 20.96
C LEU A 355 -7.73 16.75 20.03
N CYS A 356 -8.00 15.47 20.30
CA CYS A 356 -7.67 14.39 19.37
C CYS A 356 -8.44 14.47 18.04
N PHE A 357 -9.58 15.16 18.00
CA PHE A 357 -10.42 15.30 16.81
C PHE A 357 -10.34 16.68 16.15
N VAL A 358 -9.72 17.66 16.80
CA VAL A 358 -9.49 18.99 16.23
C VAL A 358 -8.17 18.97 15.46
N PRO A 359 -8.10 19.53 14.25
CA PRO A 359 -6.83 19.66 13.53
C PRO A 359 -5.77 20.36 14.38
N TYR A 360 -4.54 19.85 14.32
CA TYR A 360 -3.40 20.51 14.93
C TYR A 360 -2.90 21.66 14.04
N VAL A 361 -2.90 21.43 12.73
CA VAL A 361 -2.57 22.44 11.72
C VAL A 361 -3.78 22.69 10.84
N PHE A 362 -4.14 23.96 10.71
CA PHE A 362 -5.16 24.40 9.77
C PHE A 362 -4.50 24.79 8.45
N GLU A 363 -5.04 24.25 7.35
CA GLU A 363 -4.67 24.61 5.97
C GLU A 363 -3.16 24.56 5.68
N ALA A 364 -2.54 23.39 5.82
CA ALA A 364 -1.12 23.16 5.51
C ALA A 364 -0.85 23.20 4.00
N SER A 365 -0.72 24.39 3.42
CA SER A 365 -0.51 24.60 1.98
C SER A 365 0.71 23.88 1.42
N GLU A 366 1.70 23.61 2.27
CA GLU A 366 2.97 22.96 1.96
C GLU A 366 2.78 21.50 1.56
N LEU A 367 1.75 20.84 2.08
CA LEU A 367 1.40 19.44 1.75
C LEU A 367 0.63 19.30 0.44
N SER A 368 0.32 20.40 -0.24
CA SER A 368 -0.36 20.34 -1.54
C SER A 368 0.50 19.63 -2.59
N MET A 369 -0.16 18.84 -3.45
CA MET A 369 0.53 18.08 -4.51
C MET A 369 1.29 18.98 -5.50
N SER A 370 0.92 20.26 -5.60
CA SER A 370 1.62 21.25 -6.43
C SER A 370 3.06 21.53 -5.98
N ASN A 371 3.38 21.34 -4.70
CA ASN A 371 4.71 21.64 -4.17
C ASN A 371 5.72 20.51 -4.42
N PHE A 372 5.26 19.35 -4.91
CA PHE A 372 6.09 18.17 -5.16
C PHE A 372 6.27 17.95 -6.66
N GLU A 373 7.20 18.68 -7.27
CA GLU A 373 7.47 18.61 -8.72
C GLU A 373 7.93 17.23 -9.22
N GLU A 374 8.55 16.44 -8.35
CA GLU A 374 9.04 15.10 -8.69
C GLU A 374 7.95 14.04 -8.69
N PHE A 375 6.86 14.24 -7.91
CA PHE A 375 5.83 13.23 -7.74
C PHE A 375 5.14 12.83 -9.05
N PRO A 376 4.77 13.74 -9.99
CA PRO A 376 4.22 13.36 -11.28
C PRO A 376 5.10 12.48 -12.17
N LYS A 377 6.42 12.42 -11.90
CA LYS A 377 7.39 11.58 -12.64
C LYS A 377 7.57 10.19 -12.00
N SER A 378 7.04 9.97 -10.79
CA SER A 378 7.17 8.72 -10.04
C SER A 378 6.25 7.63 -10.56
N LEU A 379 6.66 6.38 -10.37
CA LEU A 379 5.83 5.20 -10.61
C LEU A 379 4.55 5.21 -9.73
N TYR A 380 4.58 5.83 -8.55
CA TYR A 380 3.42 5.88 -7.67
C TYR A 380 2.34 6.88 -8.12
N TYR A 381 2.66 7.78 -9.05
CA TYR A 381 1.68 8.69 -9.63
C TYR A 381 0.64 7.96 -10.49
N THR A 382 1.08 7.00 -11.31
CA THR A 382 0.18 6.16 -12.13
C THR A 382 -0.69 5.28 -11.24
N LEU A 383 -0.14 4.76 -10.13
CA LEU A 383 -0.91 4.03 -9.12
C LEU A 383 -1.98 4.91 -8.47
N LEU A 384 -1.67 6.19 -8.19
CA LEU A 384 -2.67 7.14 -7.68
C LEU A 384 -3.81 7.36 -8.68
N LYS A 385 -3.49 7.55 -9.96
CA LYS A 385 -4.51 7.71 -11.02
C LYS A 385 -5.43 6.51 -11.10
N LYS A 386 -4.85 5.30 -11.10
CA LYS A 386 -5.60 4.04 -11.10
C LYS A 386 -6.57 3.95 -9.93
N ASP A 387 -6.13 4.28 -8.72
CA ASP A 387 -6.97 4.16 -7.53
C ASP A 387 -8.05 5.26 -7.43
N VAL A 388 -7.77 6.46 -7.94
CA VAL A 388 -8.70 7.60 -7.85
C VAL A 388 -9.72 7.61 -8.98
N PHE A 389 -9.30 7.36 -10.23
CA PHE A 389 -10.19 7.50 -11.38
C PHE A 389 -10.06 6.47 -12.52
N GLU A 390 -8.89 5.88 -12.81
CA GLU A 390 -8.76 5.00 -13.99
C GLU A 390 -9.25 3.56 -13.77
N SER A 391 -9.28 3.06 -12.54
CA SER A 391 -9.79 1.71 -12.25
C SER A 391 -11.32 1.64 -12.33
N ASP A 392 -11.86 0.51 -12.77
CA ASP A 392 -13.29 0.21 -12.72
C ASP A 392 -13.87 0.28 -11.31
N LEU A 393 -13.05 -0.02 -10.30
CA LEU A 393 -13.42 0.03 -8.88
C LEU A 393 -13.21 1.41 -8.26
N SER A 394 -12.65 2.36 -9.01
CA SER A 394 -12.43 3.73 -8.55
C SER A 394 -13.75 4.41 -8.22
N ARG A 395 -13.70 5.42 -7.35
CA ARG A 395 -14.90 6.12 -6.90
C ARG A 395 -15.52 6.93 -8.04
N ILE A 396 -14.70 7.51 -8.92
CA ILE A 396 -15.18 8.24 -10.10
C ILE A 396 -15.86 7.30 -11.09
N SER A 397 -15.28 6.12 -11.36
CA SER A 397 -15.92 5.13 -12.23
C SER A 397 -17.24 4.63 -11.64
N THR A 398 -17.28 4.37 -10.33
CA THR A 398 -18.51 3.97 -9.62
C THR A 398 -19.61 5.02 -9.79
N PHE A 399 -19.32 6.30 -9.51
CA PHE A 399 -20.29 7.39 -9.68
C PHE A 399 -20.75 7.52 -11.14
N SER A 400 -19.82 7.44 -12.09
CA SER A 400 -20.12 7.54 -13.51
C SER A 400 -21.07 6.41 -13.94
N ARG A 401 -20.80 5.18 -13.51
CA ARG A 401 -21.65 4.02 -13.79
C ARG A 401 -23.03 4.17 -13.15
N GLU A 402 -23.13 4.55 -11.89
CA GLU A 402 -24.41 4.74 -11.19
C GLU A 402 -25.25 5.84 -11.84
N LEU A 403 -24.65 7.00 -12.13
CA LEU A 403 -25.32 8.09 -12.85
C LEU A 403 -25.78 7.63 -14.25
N SER A 404 -24.93 6.94 -15.00
CA SER A 404 -25.28 6.43 -16.32
C SER A 404 -26.41 5.42 -16.25
N SER A 405 -26.42 4.54 -15.23
CA SER A 405 -27.46 3.54 -15.03
C SER A 405 -28.81 4.21 -14.82
N ILE A 406 -28.89 5.26 -14.00
CA ILE A 406 -30.14 6.00 -13.77
C ILE A 406 -30.62 6.63 -15.08
N MET A 407 -29.71 7.26 -15.84
CA MET A 407 -30.05 7.89 -17.12
C MET A 407 -30.48 6.89 -18.19
N TYR A 408 -29.79 5.74 -18.30
CA TYR A 408 -30.19 4.68 -19.25
C TYR A 408 -31.53 4.04 -18.87
N GLN A 409 -31.81 3.87 -17.58
CA GLN A 409 -33.12 3.40 -17.11
C GLN A 409 -34.23 4.39 -17.44
N SER A 410 -33.99 5.69 -17.23
CA SER A 410 -34.92 6.76 -17.64
C SER A 410 -35.14 6.71 -19.16
N LEU A 411 -34.08 6.60 -19.95
CA LEU A 411 -34.17 6.57 -21.42
C LEU A 411 -34.93 5.34 -21.92
N ASP A 412 -34.63 4.14 -21.42
CA ASP A 412 -35.31 2.89 -21.80
C ASP A 412 -36.78 2.91 -21.37
N HIS A 413 -37.10 3.36 -20.14
CA HIS A 413 -38.50 3.50 -19.73
C HIS A 413 -39.22 4.54 -20.60
N THR A 414 -38.61 5.70 -20.87
CA THR A 414 -39.19 6.72 -21.76
C THR A 414 -39.48 6.15 -23.15
N GLN A 415 -38.54 5.41 -23.74
CA GLN A 415 -38.73 4.77 -25.04
C GLN A 415 -39.87 3.75 -25.01
N ARG A 416 -39.96 2.93 -23.96
CA ARG A 416 -41.06 1.96 -23.79
C ARG A 416 -42.41 2.66 -23.64
N THR A 417 -42.48 3.73 -22.86
CA THR A 417 -43.72 4.50 -22.66
C THR A 417 -44.16 5.18 -23.97
N ILE A 418 -43.22 5.75 -24.74
CA ILE A 418 -43.51 6.31 -26.07
C ILE A 418 -44.01 5.20 -27.01
N THR A 419 -43.37 4.03 -26.99
CA THR A 419 -43.78 2.88 -27.83
C THR A 419 -45.18 2.40 -27.46
N ALA A 420 -45.48 2.24 -26.17
CA ALA A 420 -46.81 1.87 -25.70
C ALA A 420 -47.89 2.89 -26.09
N LEU A 421 -47.54 4.19 -26.13
CA LEU A 421 -48.43 5.24 -26.63
C LEU A 421 -48.67 5.08 -28.13
N VAL A 422 -47.62 4.82 -28.92
CA VAL A 422 -47.74 4.56 -30.36
C VAL A 422 -48.55 3.30 -30.64
N ASP A 423 -48.35 2.22 -29.88
CA ASP A 423 -49.10 0.97 -30.01
C ASP A 423 -50.59 1.20 -29.71
N SER A 424 -50.90 1.92 -28.63
CA SER A 424 -52.28 2.27 -28.26
C SER A 424 -52.97 3.11 -29.34
N VAL A 425 -52.23 4.03 -29.98
CA VAL A 425 -52.74 4.81 -31.12
C VAL A 425 -52.90 3.91 -32.35
N SER A 426 -51.99 2.98 -32.59
CA SER A 426 -52.04 2.05 -33.72
C SER A 426 -53.23 1.09 -33.64
N GLU A 427 -53.60 0.62 -32.44
CA GLU A 427 -54.83 -0.17 -32.24
C GLU A 427 -56.07 0.61 -32.70
N VAL A 428 -56.13 1.91 -32.40
CA VAL A 428 -57.24 2.79 -32.84
C VAL A 428 -57.21 3.01 -34.35
N VAL A 429 -56.03 3.07 -34.97
CA VAL A 429 -55.88 3.14 -36.44
C VAL A 429 -56.36 1.85 -37.11
N GLU A 430 -56.01 0.67 -36.58
CA GLU A 430 -56.43 -0.64 -37.11
C GLU A 430 -57.95 -0.83 -37.09
N GLU A 431 -58.65 -0.20 -36.15
CA GLU A 431 -60.12 -0.20 -36.10
C GLU A 431 -60.78 0.71 -37.14
N GLY A 432 -60.00 1.35 -38.02
CA GLY A 432 -60.49 2.21 -39.10
C GLY A 432 -61.01 3.57 -38.63
N VAL A 433 -60.63 3.97 -37.41
CA VAL A 433 -61.10 5.18 -36.72
C VAL A 433 -60.38 6.44 -37.21
N ILE A 434 -59.16 6.30 -37.72
CA ILE A 434 -58.32 7.41 -38.20
C ILE A 434 -58.10 7.24 -39.71
N ASP A 435 -58.53 8.23 -40.50
CA ASP A 435 -58.45 8.20 -41.97
C ASP A 435 -57.11 8.71 -42.50
N GLU A 436 -56.58 9.78 -41.91
CA GLU A 436 -55.33 10.40 -42.33
C GLU A 436 -54.55 10.92 -41.12
N LEU A 437 -53.26 10.58 -41.06
CA LEU A 437 -52.31 11.11 -40.09
C LEU A 437 -51.39 12.09 -40.82
N THR A 438 -51.63 13.39 -40.64
CA THR A 438 -50.85 14.43 -41.29
C THR A 438 -49.95 15.13 -40.29
N ILE A 439 -48.63 14.97 -40.45
CA ILE A 439 -47.63 15.69 -39.65
C ILE A 439 -47.21 16.93 -40.42
N THR A 440 -47.63 18.12 -39.95
CA THR A 440 -47.26 19.40 -40.58
C THR A 440 -46.40 20.21 -39.62
N GLY A 441 -45.08 20.13 -39.77
CA GLY A 441 -44.13 20.84 -38.92
C GLY A 441 -44.14 20.32 -37.48
N ARG A 442 -44.76 21.07 -36.54
CA ARG A 442 -44.91 20.67 -35.13
C ARG A 442 -46.30 20.11 -34.80
N ASP A 443 -47.27 20.26 -35.68
CA ASP A 443 -48.66 19.88 -35.42
C ASP A 443 -48.95 18.50 -36.02
N ILE A 444 -49.60 17.66 -35.22
CA ILE A 444 -50.09 16.33 -35.61
C ILE A 444 -51.60 16.45 -35.78
N TYR A 445 -52.08 16.31 -37.02
CA TYR A 445 -53.51 16.28 -37.32
C TYR A 445 -53.96 14.84 -37.53
N LEU A 446 -54.99 14.45 -36.78
CA LEU A 446 -55.67 13.17 -36.90
C LEU A 446 -57.07 13.44 -37.41
N ASP A 447 -57.41 12.91 -38.59
CA ASP A 447 -58.78 12.95 -39.09
C ASP A 447 -59.54 11.71 -38.61
N PHE A 448 -60.70 11.91 -37.99
CA PHE A 448 -61.44 10.86 -37.30
C PHE A 448 -62.72 10.49 -38.05
N ARG A 449 -62.89 9.20 -38.31
CA ARG A 449 -64.12 8.64 -38.85
C ARG A 449 -65.16 8.37 -37.77
N SER A 450 -66.14 9.26 -37.69
CA SER A 450 -67.25 9.17 -36.74
C SER A 450 -68.26 8.06 -37.05
N ASP A 451 -68.19 7.43 -38.23
CA ASP A 451 -69.10 6.36 -38.69
C ASP A 451 -68.67 4.95 -38.25
N THR A 452 -67.61 4.84 -37.45
CA THR A 452 -67.08 3.57 -36.94
C THR A 452 -67.83 3.08 -35.70
N ASN A 453 -67.95 1.74 -35.55
CA ASN A 453 -68.54 1.13 -34.35
C ASN A 453 -67.77 1.47 -33.06
N PHE A 454 -66.49 1.84 -33.17
CA PHE A 454 -65.66 2.26 -32.05
C PHE A 454 -66.24 3.45 -31.28
N PHE A 455 -66.89 4.41 -31.95
CA PHE A 455 -67.55 5.55 -31.30
C PHE A 455 -69.01 5.28 -30.92
N SER A 456 -69.53 4.08 -31.19
CA SER A 456 -70.92 3.74 -30.88
C SER A 456 -71.20 3.76 -29.37
N HIS A 457 -72.47 3.88 -29.02
CA HIS A 457 -72.91 3.86 -27.63
C HIS A 457 -72.79 2.48 -26.96
N ASN A 458 -72.46 1.42 -27.70
CA ASN A 458 -72.31 0.06 -27.17
C ASN A 458 -70.86 -0.29 -26.81
N GLU A 459 -69.88 0.47 -27.34
CA GLU A 459 -68.44 0.16 -27.21
C GLU A 459 -67.72 1.03 -26.16
N PHE A 460 -68.45 1.58 -25.17
CA PHE A 460 -67.85 2.39 -24.10
C PHE A 460 -66.82 1.60 -23.27
N GLU A 461 -67.11 0.35 -22.93
CA GLU A 461 -66.19 -0.50 -22.15
C GLU A 461 -64.91 -0.78 -22.92
N LYS A 462 -65.00 -1.02 -24.24
CA LYS A 462 -63.84 -1.24 -25.11
C LYS A 462 -62.94 0.00 -25.17
N ARG A 463 -63.51 1.19 -25.38
CA ARG A 463 -62.76 2.45 -25.32
C ARG A 463 -62.09 2.67 -23.95
N LEU A 464 -62.79 2.34 -22.86
CA LEU A 464 -62.23 2.46 -21.51
C LEU A 464 -61.09 1.47 -21.29
N GLN A 465 -61.22 0.24 -21.78
CA GLN A 465 -60.20 -0.79 -21.68
C GLN A 465 -58.92 -0.42 -22.45
N SER A 466 -59.04 0.03 -23.71
CA SER A 466 -57.90 0.43 -24.57
C SER A 466 -57.04 1.53 -23.95
N PHE A 467 -57.62 2.50 -23.25
CA PHE A 467 -56.87 3.61 -22.66
C PHE A 467 -56.57 3.47 -21.16
N SER A 468 -57.22 2.55 -20.45
CA SER A 468 -56.99 2.36 -19.00
C SER A 468 -55.59 1.85 -18.67
N ALA A 469 -55.05 0.93 -19.48
CA ALA A 469 -53.70 0.42 -19.33
C ALA A 469 -52.66 1.53 -19.58
N LEU A 470 -52.79 2.26 -20.69
CA LEU A 470 -51.94 3.40 -21.03
C LEU A 470 -51.96 4.49 -19.93
N SER A 471 -53.15 4.82 -19.42
CA SER A 471 -53.29 5.80 -18.33
C SER A 471 -52.54 5.37 -17.06
N LYS A 472 -52.61 4.09 -16.71
CA LYS A 472 -51.87 3.54 -15.57
C LYS A 472 -50.35 3.60 -15.81
N ASP A 473 -49.89 3.22 -16.99
CA ASP A 473 -48.47 3.21 -17.34
C ASP A 473 -47.89 4.63 -17.38
N LEU A 474 -48.62 5.61 -17.92
CA LEU A 474 -48.23 7.02 -17.90
C LEU A 474 -48.14 7.59 -16.47
N ASN A 475 -49.08 7.21 -15.60
CA ASN A 475 -49.04 7.62 -14.19
C ASN A 475 -47.85 7.00 -13.46
N TRP A 476 -47.56 5.71 -13.67
CA TRP A 476 -46.38 5.05 -13.10
C TRP A 476 -45.08 5.64 -13.63
N TYR A 477 -44.98 5.88 -14.94
CA TYR A 477 -43.85 6.55 -15.54
C TYR A 477 -43.60 7.91 -14.89
N ALA A 478 -44.64 8.74 -14.71
CA ALA A 478 -44.49 10.05 -14.08
C ALA A 478 -43.99 9.98 -12.62
N ILE A 479 -44.43 8.97 -11.86
CA ILE A 479 -43.97 8.74 -10.48
C ILE A 479 -42.51 8.28 -10.48
N GLU A 480 -42.18 7.24 -11.25
CA GLU A 480 -40.83 6.70 -11.30
C GLU A 480 -39.81 7.68 -11.86
N GLU A 481 -40.19 8.48 -12.86
CA GLU A 481 -39.29 9.48 -13.44
C GLU A 481 -38.93 10.57 -12.42
N LYS A 482 -39.89 10.94 -11.57
CA LYS A 482 -39.64 11.86 -10.46
C LYS A 482 -38.70 11.26 -9.41
N ASP A 483 -38.83 9.97 -9.13
CA ASP A 483 -37.93 9.27 -8.23
C ASP A 483 -36.52 9.17 -8.82
N ARG A 484 -36.40 8.82 -10.11
CA ARG A 484 -35.12 8.81 -10.86
C ARG A 484 -34.47 10.19 -10.89
N GLU A 485 -35.24 11.26 -11.11
CA GLU A 485 -34.72 12.64 -11.08
C GLU A 485 -34.11 12.97 -9.70
N LYS A 486 -34.82 12.61 -8.62
CA LYS A 486 -34.35 12.82 -7.25
C LYS A 486 -33.06 12.03 -6.97
N ASP A 487 -33.03 10.78 -7.38
CA ASP A 487 -31.87 9.90 -7.21
C ASP A 487 -30.66 10.40 -8.00
N PHE A 488 -30.88 10.81 -9.26
CA PHE A 488 -29.84 11.42 -10.09
C PHE A 488 -29.29 12.69 -9.45
N LYS A 489 -30.15 13.62 -9.00
CA LYS A 489 -29.72 14.86 -8.35
C LYS A 489 -28.93 14.59 -7.06
N SER A 490 -29.38 13.64 -6.25
CA SER A 490 -28.68 13.24 -5.02
C SER A 490 -27.28 12.68 -5.32
N MET A 491 -27.20 11.82 -6.35
CA MET A 491 -25.95 11.20 -6.78
C MET A 491 -25.00 12.21 -7.41
N ALA A 492 -25.50 13.06 -8.32
CA ALA A 492 -24.75 14.12 -8.97
C ALA A 492 -24.15 15.09 -7.95
N ASN A 493 -24.94 15.53 -6.96
CA ASN A 493 -24.43 16.37 -5.86
C ASN A 493 -23.35 15.68 -5.03
N SER A 494 -23.45 14.37 -4.83
CA SER A 494 -22.44 13.59 -4.11
C SER A 494 -21.16 13.44 -4.92
N PHE A 495 -21.28 13.25 -6.23
CA PHE A 495 -20.18 13.21 -7.17
C PHE A 495 -19.47 14.56 -7.28
N LEU A 496 -20.19 15.67 -7.46
CA LEU A 496 -19.61 17.02 -7.51
C LEU A 496 -18.90 17.41 -6.21
N ARG A 497 -19.47 17.06 -5.03
CA ARG A 497 -18.79 17.24 -3.73
C ARG A 497 -17.53 16.39 -3.59
N TYR A 498 -17.52 15.19 -4.17
CA TYR A 498 -16.33 14.35 -4.21
C TYR A 498 -15.26 14.98 -5.12
N LEU A 499 -15.62 15.37 -6.34
CA LEU A 499 -14.73 16.04 -7.28
C LEU A 499 -14.16 17.33 -6.71
N SER A 500 -14.97 18.17 -6.07
CA SER A 500 -14.50 19.41 -5.44
C SER A 500 -13.38 19.15 -4.42
N ARG A 501 -13.51 18.11 -3.58
CA ARG A 501 -12.46 17.71 -2.65
C ARG A 501 -11.22 17.16 -3.37
N ALA A 502 -11.40 16.31 -4.37
CA ALA A 502 -10.29 15.74 -5.13
C ALA A 502 -9.49 16.82 -5.87
N VAL A 503 -10.18 17.79 -6.47
CA VAL A 503 -9.57 18.93 -7.17
C VAL A 503 -8.84 19.85 -6.19
N ALA A 504 -9.41 20.13 -5.01
CA ALA A 504 -8.82 21.03 -4.03
C ALA A 504 -7.38 20.65 -3.62
N TYR A 505 -7.10 19.35 -3.47
CA TYR A 505 -5.79 18.84 -2.99
C TYR A 505 -4.83 18.37 -4.10
N SER A 506 -5.29 18.33 -5.35
CA SER A 506 -4.50 17.80 -6.47
C SER A 506 -3.69 18.88 -7.21
N SER A 507 -2.61 18.45 -7.85
CA SER A 507 -1.78 19.30 -8.71
C SER A 507 -2.48 19.62 -10.04
N SER A 508 -2.00 20.64 -10.75
CA SER A 508 -2.51 21.01 -12.08
C SER A 508 -2.46 19.85 -13.08
N ALA A 509 -1.36 19.08 -13.08
CA ALA A 509 -1.21 17.88 -13.92
C ALA A 509 -2.28 16.83 -13.59
N PHE A 510 -2.47 16.51 -12.31
CA PHE A 510 -3.46 15.51 -11.90
C PHE A 510 -4.89 15.96 -12.18
N ARG A 511 -5.20 17.25 -12.01
CA ARG A 511 -6.51 17.82 -12.37
C ARG A 511 -6.79 17.68 -13.86
N LYS A 512 -5.79 17.96 -14.71
CA LYS A 512 -5.92 17.84 -16.16
C LYS A 512 -6.17 16.39 -16.57
N ASP A 513 -5.39 15.46 -16.03
CA ASP A 513 -5.53 14.03 -16.35
C ASP A 513 -6.88 13.48 -15.88
N MET A 514 -7.33 13.86 -14.68
CA MET A 514 -8.63 13.48 -14.14
C MET A 514 -9.79 14.04 -14.97
N LEU A 515 -9.72 15.32 -15.38
CA LEU A 515 -10.75 15.92 -16.24
C LEU A 515 -10.80 15.23 -17.59
N SER A 516 -9.64 15.03 -18.23
CA SER A 516 -9.53 14.34 -19.52
C SER A 516 -10.12 12.93 -19.47
N TYR A 517 -9.88 12.20 -18.37
CA TYR A 517 -10.46 10.88 -18.16
C TYR A 517 -11.99 10.93 -18.06
N ILE A 518 -12.54 11.86 -17.27
CA ILE A 518 -14.00 12.01 -17.13
C ILE A 518 -14.66 12.41 -18.45
N GLU A 519 -14.05 13.36 -19.17
CA GLU A 519 -14.52 13.79 -20.51
C GLU A 519 -14.56 12.62 -21.48
N THR A 520 -13.48 11.84 -21.56
CA THR A 520 -13.40 10.66 -22.43
C THR A 520 -14.46 9.62 -22.03
N THR A 521 -14.61 9.36 -20.73
CA THR A 521 -15.58 8.40 -20.20
C THR A 521 -17.02 8.80 -20.51
N PHE A 522 -17.37 10.08 -20.36
CA PHE A 522 -18.72 10.57 -20.63
C PHE A 522 -19.00 10.63 -22.14
N GLN A 523 -18.00 10.92 -22.97
CA GLN A 523 -18.19 11.00 -24.42
C GLN A 523 -18.24 9.63 -25.09
N GLN A 524 -17.39 8.69 -24.67
CA GLN A 524 -17.21 7.40 -25.35
C GLN A 524 -17.97 6.26 -24.67
N THR A 525 -17.89 6.15 -23.34
CA THR A 525 -18.44 5.01 -22.59
C THR A 525 -19.89 5.27 -22.15
N TYR A 526 -20.18 6.47 -21.67
CA TYR A 526 -21.51 6.85 -21.15
C TYR A 526 -22.07 8.14 -21.80
N PRO A 527 -22.38 8.16 -23.11
CA PRO A 527 -22.83 9.36 -23.83
C PRO A 527 -24.03 10.09 -23.21
N VAL A 528 -24.89 9.37 -22.49
CA VAL A 528 -26.04 9.95 -21.75
C VAL A 528 -25.64 10.98 -20.69
N LEU A 529 -24.38 10.99 -20.25
CA LEU A 529 -23.84 11.94 -19.27
C LEU A 529 -23.21 13.19 -19.91
N ASN A 530 -23.15 13.30 -21.24
CA ASN A 530 -22.58 14.47 -21.92
C ASN A 530 -23.29 15.78 -21.53
N THR A 531 -24.59 15.73 -21.27
CA THR A 531 -25.37 16.89 -20.80
C THR A 531 -25.00 17.35 -19.40
N PHE A 532 -24.40 16.48 -18.60
CA PHE A 532 -23.92 16.76 -17.24
C PHE A 532 -22.44 17.17 -17.19
N LEU A 533 -21.70 16.99 -18.28
CA LEU A 533 -20.28 17.37 -18.38
C LEU A 533 -19.99 18.86 -18.06
N PRO A 534 -20.83 19.84 -18.45
CA PRO A 534 -20.61 21.24 -18.08
C PRO A 534 -20.57 21.49 -16.57
N ASP A 535 -21.40 20.77 -15.80
CA ASP A 535 -21.41 20.88 -14.33
C ASP A 535 -20.12 20.34 -13.73
N VAL A 536 -19.56 19.27 -14.30
CA VAL A 536 -18.25 18.74 -13.94
C VAL A 536 -17.17 19.78 -14.25
N GLN A 537 -17.10 20.29 -15.47
CA GLN A 537 -16.10 21.30 -15.89
C GLN A 537 -16.14 22.56 -15.02
N LYS A 538 -17.33 22.97 -14.56
CA LYS A 538 -17.49 24.07 -13.61
C LYS A 538 -16.74 23.85 -12.30
N VAL A 539 -16.71 22.62 -11.78
CA VAL A 539 -15.94 22.29 -10.56
C VAL A 539 -14.44 22.46 -10.79
N PHE A 540 -13.92 22.08 -11.95
CA PHE A 540 -12.49 22.22 -12.25
C PHE A 540 -12.09 23.68 -12.48
N SER A 541 -12.91 24.47 -13.18
CA SER A 541 -12.64 25.90 -13.43
C SER A 541 -12.73 26.76 -12.18
N GLN A 542 -13.73 26.53 -11.31
CA GLN A 542 -13.86 27.28 -10.04
C GLN A 542 -12.69 27.06 -9.07
N ASN A 543 -12.00 25.92 -9.17
CA ASN A 543 -10.89 25.57 -8.31
C ASN A 543 -9.52 25.76 -8.99
N GLN A 544 -9.46 26.30 -10.21
CA GLN A 544 -8.21 26.65 -10.88
C GLN A 544 -7.54 27.90 -10.28
N GLU A 545 -8.32 28.86 -9.76
CA GLU A 545 -7.81 30.12 -9.18
C GLU A 545 -7.42 30.03 -7.71
N LEU A 546 -7.89 29.00 -6.99
CA LEU A 546 -7.46 28.72 -5.62
C LEU A 546 -6.16 27.92 -5.66
N PHE A 547 -5.06 28.52 -5.20
CA PHE A 547 -3.87 27.78 -4.74
C PHE A 547 -4.36 26.54 -3.98
N ALA A 548 -3.88 25.35 -4.38
CA ALA A 548 -4.34 24.08 -3.84
C ALA A 548 -4.54 24.19 -2.32
N LYS A 549 -5.80 24.02 -1.88
CA LYS A 549 -6.15 24.28 -0.50
C LYS A 549 -5.30 23.36 0.38
N GLY A 550 -4.58 23.93 1.33
CA GLY A 550 -3.80 23.13 2.27
C GLY A 550 -4.72 22.15 3.02
N PRO A 551 -4.39 20.84 3.07
CA PRO A 551 -5.14 19.92 3.91
C PRO A 551 -5.00 20.29 5.39
N ASN A 552 -6.05 20.02 6.18
CA ASN A 552 -5.95 20.08 7.63
C ASN A 552 -5.22 18.83 8.11
N VAL A 553 -4.22 19.01 9.00
CA VAL A 553 -3.49 17.88 9.58
C VAL A 553 -4.06 17.58 10.96
N SER A 554 -4.46 16.33 11.16
CA SER A 554 -5.02 15.88 12.43
C SER A 554 -3.96 15.91 13.55
N ALA A 555 -4.39 16.13 14.79
CA ALA A 555 -3.51 16.03 15.95
C ALA A 555 -2.97 14.60 16.19
N LEU A 556 -3.57 13.60 15.54
CA LEU A 556 -3.10 12.20 15.57
C LEU A 556 -2.18 11.84 14.41
N GLU A 557 -1.94 12.76 13.48
CA GLU A 557 -1.05 12.55 12.33
C GLU A 557 0.29 13.25 12.53
N GLU A 558 0.33 14.38 13.24
CA GLU A 558 1.58 15.13 13.42
C GLU A 558 2.38 14.66 14.66
N ARG A 559 3.70 14.49 14.48
CA ARG A 559 4.59 13.93 15.53
C ARG A 559 4.54 14.72 16.84
N THR A 560 4.64 16.04 16.76
CA THR A 560 4.69 16.95 17.92
C THR A 560 3.38 16.92 18.69
N SER A 561 2.24 16.91 18.00
CA SER A 561 0.92 16.84 18.61
C SER A 561 0.68 15.49 19.28
N ILE A 562 1.10 14.38 18.66
CA ILE A 562 1.06 13.06 19.30
C ILE A 562 1.90 13.06 20.58
N ALA A 563 3.12 13.60 20.53
CA ALA A 563 4.01 13.68 21.69
C ALA A 563 3.39 14.49 22.84
N ILE A 564 2.78 15.64 22.53
CA ILE A 564 2.07 16.46 23.52
C ILE A 564 0.86 15.71 24.08
N LEU A 565 0.02 15.11 23.22
CA LEU A 565 -1.18 14.39 23.65
C LEU A 565 -0.86 13.19 24.54
N LEU A 566 0.10 12.34 24.16
CA LEU A 566 0.55 11.20 24.97
C LEU A 566 1.10 11.67 26.32
N SER A 567 1.88 12.74 26.32
CA SER A 567 2.43 13.32 27.56
C SER A 567 1.33 13.90 28.45
N LEU A 568 0.33 14.59 27.89
CA LEU A 568 -0.83 15.10 28.63
C LEU A 568 -1.66 13.96 29.22
N MET A 569 -1.89 12.88 28.47
CA MET A 569 -2.57 11.69 28.95
C MET A 569 -1.79 11.04 30.11
N LEU A 570 -0.46 10.91 29.99
CA LEU A 570 0.38 10.38 31.05
C LEU A 570 0.30 11.23 32.32
N VAL A 571 0.43 12.55 32.19
CA VAL A 571 0.28 13.50 33.32
C VAL A 571 -1.11 13.39 33.94
N PHE A 572 -2.16 13.25 33.13
CA PHE A 572 -3.53 13.08 33.62
C PHE A 572 -3.70 11.78 34.40
N VAL A 573 -3.07 10.68 33.95
CA VAL A 573 -3.05 9.41 34.69
C VAL A 573 -2.38 9.59 36.06
N ILE A 574 -1.19 10.20 36.10
CA ILE A 574 -0.48 10.49 37.34
C ILE A 574 -1.35 11.37 38.25
N PHE A 575 -1.95 12.42 37.72
CA PHE A 575 -2.83 13.33 38.46
C PHE A 575 -3.99 12.60 39.14
N VAL A 576 -4.68 11.69 38.44
CA VAL A 576 -5.86 11.02 39.00
C VAL A 576 -5.50 10.00 40.09
N PHE A 577 -4.42 9.23 39.92
CA PHE A 577 -4.08 8.13 40.83
C PHE A 577 -3.13 8.52 41.97
N MET A 578 -2.29 9.52 41.77
CA MET A 578 -1.14 9.77 42.64
C MET A 578 -1.33 11.00 43.55
N PRO A 579 -0.49 11.15 44.60
CA PRO A 579 -0.48 12.33 45.47
C PRO A 579 0.03 13.59 44.74
N ALA A 580 -0.45 14.76 45.18
CA ALA A 580 -0.30 16.04 44.48
C ALA A 580 1.14 16.49 44.15
N TYR A 581 2.14 16.03 44.91
CA TYR A 581 3.53 16.39 44.65
C TYR A 581 4.16 15.59 43.48
N THR A 582 3.52 14.51 43.04
CA THR A 582 4.09 13.62 42.01
C THR A 582 3.86 14.14 40.59
N GLU A 583 2.76 14.86 40.34
CA GLU A 583 2.43 15.36 39.00
C GLU A 583 3.12 16.69 38.64
N ILE A 584 3.67 17.44 39.61
CA ILE A 584 4.17 18.81 39.38
C ILE A 584 5.33 18.82 38.39
N ALA A 585 6.36 18.00 38.63
CA ALA A 585 7.52 17.97 37.75
C ALA A 585 7.16 17.47 36.33
N PRO A 586 6.41 16.36 36.16
CA PRO A 586 5.91 15.96 34.85
C PRO A 586 5.07 17.02 34.14
N SER A 587 4.10 17.64 34.83
CA SER A 587 3.21 18.66 34.23
C SER A 587 3.95 19.93 33.85
N ALA A 588 4.92 20.39 34.65
CA ALA A 588 5.80 21.51 34.31
C ALA A 588 6.60 21.21 33.04
N LEU A 589 7.15 20.00 32.96
CA LEU A 589 7.96 19.56 31.83
C LEU A 589 7.11 19.52 30.54
N VAL A 590 5.89 18.95 30.57
CA VAL A 590 4.97 18.99 29.41
C VAL A 590 4.67 20.43 28.99
N ALA A 591 4.38 21.33 29.92
CA ALA A 591 4.09 22.72 29.59
C ALA A 591 5.29 23.41 28.91
N VAL A 592 6.51 23.23 29.44
CA VAL A 592 7.73 23.79 28.87
C VAL A 592 7.99 23.24 27.46
N PHE A 593 7.95 21.91 27.28
CA PHE A 593 8.17 21.30 25.97
C PHE A 593 7.09 21.66 24.96
N SER A 594 5.83 21.78 25.39
CA SER A 594 4.73 22.22 24.52
C SER A 594 4.97 23.64 24.00
N VAL A 595 5.37 24.58 24.87
CA VAL A 595 5.66 25.98 24.47
C VAL A 595 6.91 26.05 23.59
N LEU A 596 7.97 25.31 23.91
CA LEU A 596 9.17 25.25 23.07
C LEU A 596 8.85 24.70 21.67
N SER A 597 8.01 23.67 21.61
CA SER A 597 7.55 23.07 20.35
C SER A 597 6.71 24.04 19.54
N TRP A 598 5.96 24.94 20.19
CA TRP A 598 5.21 25.99 19.51
C TRP A 598 6.13 27.05 18.88
N ILE A 599 7.18 27.48 19.60
CA ILE A 599 8.10 28.55 19.17
C ILE A 599 9.04 28.08 18.06
N LYS A 600 9.48 26.82 18.08
CA LYS A 600 10.48 26.26 17.15
C LYS A 600 9.86 25.36 16.07
N HIS A 601 8.58 25.55 15.72
CA HIS A 601 7.92 24.68 14.75
C HIS A 601 8.31 25.06 13.32
N ASP A 602 9.49 24.63 12.88
CA ASP A 602 10.03 24.93 11.55
C ASP A 602 9.67 23.84 10.51
N THR A 603 9.39 22.62 10.99
CA THR A 603 9.11 21.45 10.15
C THR A 603 7.88 20.70 10.64
N LEU A 604 6.97 20.43 9.72
CA LEU A 604 5.80 19.60 9.93
C LEU A 604 6.16 18.14 9.60
N SER A 605 6.05 17.25 10.58
CA SER A 605 6.31 15.81 10.41
C SER A 605 4.99 15.04 10.48
N VAL A 606 4.47 14.66 9.31
CA VAL A 606 3.17 13.99 9.17
C VAL A 606 3.36 12.47 9.04
N PHE A 607 2.76 11.74 9.96
CA PHE A 607 2.56 10.31 9.90
C PHE A 607 1.41 9.98 8.94
N VAL A 608 1.69 9.11 7.98
CA VAL A 608 0.72 8.69 6.96
C VAL A 608 0.24 7.28 7.23
N GLU A 609 1.18 6.34 7.34
CA GLU A 609 0.89 4.93 7.57
C GLU A 609 2.05 4.23 8.25
N TYR A 610 1.74 3.19 9.03
CA TYR A 610 2.75 2.37 9.67
C TYR A 610 3.64 1.70 8.62
N GLY A 611 4.94 1.87 8.78
CA GLY A 611 5.96 1.30 7.90
C GLY A 611 6.37 2.19 6.72
N LEU A 612 5.89 3.43 6.67
CA LEU A 612 6.40 4.44 5.75
C LEU A 612 7.11 5.56 6.53
N PRO A 613 8.12 6.20 5.96
CA PRO A 613 8.76 7.35 6.61
C PRO A 613 7.75 8.49 6.73
N SER A 614 7.93 9.34 7.75
CA SER A 614 7.10 10.54 7.89
C SER A 614 7.37 11.56 6.79
N LEU A 615 6.32 12.26 6.36
CA LEU A 615 6.44 13.39 5.46
C LEU A 615 6.92 14.59 6.25
N ASN A 616 8.17 15.00 6.01
CA ASN A 616 8.74 16.20 6.60
C ASN A 616 8.67 17.34 5.57
N VAL A 617 7.90 18.38 5.87
CA VAL A 617 7.78 19.58 5.04
C VAL A 617 8.08 20.83 5.87
N PRO A 618 8.63 21.90 5.28
CA PRO A 618 8.76 23.18 5.98
C PRO A 618 7.38 23.68 6.39
N PHE A 619 7.28 24.36 7.53
CA PHE A 619 6.02 24.85 8.07
C PHE A 619 5.94 26.38 8.04
N SER A 620 4.84 26.92 7.50
CA SER A 620 4.51 28.34 7.48
C SER A 620 3.06 28.65 7.91
N GLY A 621 2.31 27.62 8.32
CA GLY A 621 0.88 27.72 8.66
C GLY A 621 0.59 28.20 10.09
N THR A 622 -0.67 28.02 10.50
CA THR A 622 -1.11 28.34 11.87
C THR A 622 -1.35 27.06 12.68
N LEU A 623 -0.78 27.02 13.88
CA LEU A 623 -0.95 25.93 14.83
C LEU A 623 -2.18 26.17 15.71
N ASN A 624 -2.85 25.09 16.11
CA ASN A 624 -3.96 25.14 17.05
C ASN A 624 -3.47 25.53 18.45
N PRO A 625 -3.84 26.73 18.97
CA PRO A 625 -3.36 27.19 20.27
C PRO A 625 -3.93 26.36 21.44
N GLY A 626 -5.04 25.64 21.23
CA GLY A 626 -5.77 24.92 22.26
C GLY A 626 -4.95 23.85 22.98
N ILE A 627 -4.06 23.15 22.26
CA ILE A 627 -3.19 22.13 22.85
C ILE A 627 -2.23 22.78 23.87
N PHE A 628 -1.63 23.92 23.53
CA PHE A 628 -0.69 24.61 24.41
C PHE A 628 -1.37 25.22 25.63
N ILE A 629 -2.55 25.83 25.43
CA ILE A 629 -3.38 26.37 26.51
C ILE A 629 -3.75 25.27 27.50
N LEU A 630 -4.11 24.08 27.01
CA LEU A 630 -4.43 22.94 27.85
C LEU A 630 -3.21 22.47 28.66
N SER A 631 -2.02 22.36 28.05
CA SER A 631 -0.79 21.98 28.76
C SER A 631 -0.48 22.93 29.92
N ILE A 632 -0.59 24.23 29.70
CA ILE A 632 -0.40 25.27 30.74
C ILE A 632 -1.50 25.17 31.80
N GLY A 633 -2.75 24.96 31.39
CA GLY A 633 -3.88 24.78 32.30
C GLY A 633 -3.75 23.58 33.24
N ILE A 634 -3.26 22.44 32.74
CA ILE A 634 -3.02 21.24 33.56
C ILE A 634 -1.88 21.47 34.56
N PHE A 635 -0.82 22.19 34.17
CA PHE A 635 0.23 22.58 35.09
C PHE A 635 -0.32 23.50 36.21
N ALA A 636 -1.08 24.54 35.85
CA ALA A 636 -1.71 25.44 36.81
C ALA A 636 -2.64 24.69 37.79
N LEU A 637 -3.41 23.72 37.28
CA LEU A 637 -4.29 22.87 38.10
C LEU A 637 -3.50 21.98 39.07
N SER A 638 -2.35 21.46 38.63
CA SER A 638 -1.44 20.64 39.45
C SER A 638 -0.86 21.46 40.60
N VAL A 639 -0.44 22.70 40.31
CA VAL A 639 0.04 23.66 41.32
C VAL A 639 -1.07 24.01 42.32
N PHE A 640 -2.28 24.34 41.83
CA PHE A 640 -3.44 24.65 42.69
C PHE A 640 -3.78 23.49 43.65
N ARG A 641 -3.74 22.25 43.17
CA ARG A 641 -4.00 21.05 43.98
C ARG A 641 -2.97 20.85 45.08
N LEU A 642 -1.70 21.18 44.83
CA LEU A 642 -0.65 21.12 45.83
C LEU A 642 -0.92 22.12 46.97
N PHE A 643 -1.21 23.38 46.63
CA PHE A 643 -1.45 24.43 47.62
C PHE A 643 -2.69 24.18 48.47
N ARG A 644 -3.78 23.69 47.88
CA ARG A 644 -5.01 23.35 48.63
C ARG A 644 -4.81 22.23 49.65
N LYS A 645 -3.90 21.29 49.38
CA LYS A 645 -3.52 20.27 50.37
C LYS A 645 -2.59 20.80 51.46
N GLY A 646 -1.85 21.87 51.17
CA GLY A 646 -1.05 22.58 52.16
C GLY A 646 -1.91 23.37 53.17
N GLU A 647 -3.14 23.73 52.82
CA GLU A 647 -4.11 24.37 53.72
C GLU A 647 -4.84 23.40 54.67
N GLU A 648 -4.80 22.08 54.39
CA GLU A 648 -5.45 21.04 55.22
C GLU A 648 -4.49 20.37 56.24
N VAL A 649 -3.26 20.88 56.42
CA VAL A 649 -2.24 20.36 57.36
C VAL A 649 -2.03 21.28 58.55
#